data_AF-A0A2J6THI8-F1
#
_entry.id   AF-A0A2J6THI8-F1
#
_cell.length_a   1.000
_cell.length_b   1.000
_cell.length_c   1.000
_cell.angle_alpha   90.00
_cell.angle_beta   90.00
_cell.angle_gamma   90.00
#
_symmetry.space_group_name_H-M   'P 1'
#
loop_
_entity.id
_entity.type
_entity.pdbx_description
1 polymer ?
#
loop_
_entity_poly.entity_id
_entity_poly.type
_entity_poly.pdbx_seq_one_letter_code
_entity_poly.pdbx_strand_id
1 'polypeptide(L)'
;MVSAIQEQRDIILDTIKSITRGDWKVLVIDESSKKIIDNVVKEDDILNENIANIERIEEKRERNPDMDAIYILSPQLHIVDCLMADFERRRYRKTFLVWTALLDPQMRRRIDTSRQAKEQLAGFETLSIDYFPRESHLITFKDPWSFPILYHPACNNLVRDHMQILAQKITGICVSLGEYPKVRYYRPRNPTHEASVLCGHLARFVQEELDAYAQWNQNFPPPTSRPPGVLVITDRSMDLVAPVIHEFTYQAMAHDLLPIKETDKVYYKTVVNEGGADQQEKEMEIGEKDKIWVENRHRHMKDTIEKLMSDFQKFIDENPHFTNSEQDATSLNAIKDMLAGLPQFQELKEAYSLHLNMAQECMNIFQHHKLPDIASVEQSLATGLDEDFRKPKNLADQIVRLLDDESIGPSDRLRLIMLYIIFRDGIIMEDIQRLLAHASLPPQDAEVLTNLELLGAHTTKLLKDPKRTTQSLFPAKTAPTAQSEEYALSRFEPMLKLMLEDIAKGALDQTTFPYVKPPLDNSEELAAQSQASLRSAKPTWAKNRTSTVENRQRIIVFMAGGATYSESRACYEISQSRSRDVFLATSHMLTPAFYVRQVSDLSKDRRRLDLPMDRPKPKAPAHLFERNDPRPAPPPAGLGSARMGLSQSKLNPGVGFPKGGALPKSPGAPSPPGKSPSYNPSPYNPNPYATPQPVPPTAGLAALNMSSGGGRPITPNGTNGDGSGSKGKLEKKNKYAKDDGVEKKKRGFFGSKK
;
A
#
# COMPACT_ATOMS: atom_id res chain seq x y z
N MET A 1 14.61 10.57 -9.82
CA MET A 1 13.31 10.87 -9.18
C MET A 1 13.56 10.91 -7.69
N VAL A 2 12.78 11.67 -6.93
CA VAL A 2 12.88 11.67 -5.46
C VAL A 2 12.38 10.32 -4.93
N SER A 3 12.83 9.88 -3.75
CA SER A 3 12.31 8.68 -3.09
C SER A 3 11.95 8.98 -1.64
N ALA A 4 10.71 8.73 -1.24
CA ALA A 4 10.24 8.90 0.13
C ALA A 4 10.96 7.97 1.12
N ILE A 5 11.45 6.81 0.65
CA ILE A 5 12.30 5.89 1.41
C ILE A 5 13.64 6.58 1.73
N GLN A 6 14.28 7.16 0.71
CA GLN A 6 15.57 7.83 0.85
C GLN A 6 15.46 9.10 1.72
N GLU A 7 14.45 9.94 1.49
CA GLU A 7 14.24 11.17 2.29
C GLU A 7 14.04 10.84 3.78
N GLN A 8 13.25 9.81 4.13
CA GLN A 8 13.08 9.38 5.53
C GLN A 8 14.34 8.73 6.10
N ARG A 9 15.05 7.89 5.31
CA ARG A 9 16.32 7.28 5.69
C ARG A 9 17.36 8.32 6.09
N ASP A 10 17.51 9.33 5.24
CA ASP A 10 18.57 10.34 5.41
C ASP A 10 18.23 11.31 6.55
N ILE A 11 16.94 11.66 6.76
CA ILE A 11 16.49 12.37 7.97
C ILE A 11 16.90 11.63 9.26
N ILE A 12 16.71 10.31 9.32
CA ILE A 12 17.06 9.51 10.51
C ILE A 12 18.59 9.52 10.73
N LEU A 13 19.38 9.26 9.68
CA LEU A 13 20.83 9.15 9.79
C LEU A 13 21.51 10.51 10.02
N ASP A 14 21.08 11.58 9.34
CA ASP A 14 21.60 12.93 9.58
C ASP A 14 21.25 13.43 10.99
N THR A 15 20.06 13.07 11.53
CA THR A 15 19.73 13.35 12.94
C THR A 15 20.73 12.67 13.87
N ILE A 16 20.96 11.36 13.72
CA ILE A 16 21.92 10.60 14.53
C ILE A 16 23.32 11.22 14.44
N LYS A 17 23.82 11.45 13.21
CA LYS A 17 25.12 12.05 12.90
C LYS A 17 25.31 13.44 13.51
N SER A 18 24.28 14.28 13.46
CA SER A 18 24.30 15.64 14.03
C SER A 18 24.36 15.66 15.56
N ILE A 19 23.95 14.56 16.21
CA ILE A 19 23.95 14.36 17.66
C ILE A 19 25.21 13.62 18.12
N THR A 20 25.69 12.61 17.39
CA THR A 20 26.93 11.89 17.74
C THR A 20 28.16 12.78 17.56
N ARG A 21 28.26 13.50 16.43
CA ARG A 21 29.37 14.44 16.14
C ARG A 21 30.78 13.82 16.23
N GLY A 22 30.88 12.50 16.04
CA GLY A 22 32.11 11.72 16.20
C GLY A 22 32.31 11.07 17.58
N ASP A 23 31.52 11.46 18.60
CA ASP A 23 31.49 10.75 19.89
C ASP A 23 30.66 9.47 19.77
N TRP A 24 31.14 8.40 20.40
CA TRP A 24 30.34 7.18 20.60
C TRP A 24 29.18 7.42 21.57
N LYS A 25 27.97 6.98 21.19
CA LYS A 25 26.74 7.07 22.01
C LYS A 25 25.93 5.77 21.91
N VAL A 26 25.06 5.52 22.89
CA VAL A 26 24.03 4.46 22.80
C VAL A 26 22.84 4.98 21.99
N LEU A 27 22.24 4.17 21.13
CA LEU A 27 20.92 4.45 20.58
C LEU A 27 19.86 3.66 21.37
N VAL A 28 18.83 4.33 21.85
CA VAL A 28 17.70 3.73 22.57
C VAL A 28 16.41 3.95 21.77
N ILE A 29 15.66 2.88 21.52
CA ILE A 29 14.44 2.88 20.71
C ILE A 29 13.31 2.10 21.40
N ASP A 30 12.08 2.21 20.89
CA ASP A 30 10.92 1.38 21.29
C ASP A 30 10.42 0.54 20.10
N GLU A 31 9.51 -0.41 20.38
CA GLU A 31 8.84 -1.26 19.38
C GLU A 31 8.32 -0.48 18.15
N SER A 32 7.78 0.73 18.36
CA SER A 32 7.14 1.50 17.29
C SER A 32 8.17 2.34 16.52
N SER A 33 9.14 2.95 17.20
CA SER A 33 10.22 3.67 16.52
C SER A 33 11.16 2.71 15.78
N LYS A 34 11.41 1.50 16.31
CA LYS A 34 12.15 0.44 15.60
C LYS A 34 11.50 0.11 14.26
N LYS A 35 10.17 -0.04 14.20
CA LYS A 35 9.46 -0.33 12.94
C LYS A 35 9.52 0.78 11.91
N ILE A 36 9.66 2.04 12.34
CA ILE A 36 9.87 3.18 11.43
C ILE A 36 11.32 3.14 10.90
N ILE A 37 12.30 2.91 11.77
CA ILE A 37 13.72 2.88 11.42
C ILE A 37 14.05 1.69 10.50
N ASP A 38 13.69 0.46 10.90
CA ASP A 38 13.92 -0.78 10.14
C ASP A 38 13.25 -0.80 8.75
N ASN A 39 12.26 0.07 8.51
CA ASN A 39 11.56 0.19 7.23
C ASN A 39 12.44 0.87 6.15
N VAL A 40 13.39 1.74 6.54
CA VAL A 40 14.17 2.57 5.61
C VAL A 40 15.69 2.59 5.86
N VAL A 41 16.15 2.24 7.06
CA VAL A 41 17.56 2.22 7.48
C VAL A 41 17.99 0.78 7.81
N LYS A 42 19.25 0.43 7.53
CA LYS A 42 19.87 -0.84 8.00
C LYS A 42 20.52 -0.65 9.37
N GLU A 43 20.59 -1.73 10.15
CA GLU A 43 21.33 -1.74 11.42
C GLU A 43 22.81 -1.35 11.24
N ASP A 44 23.47 -1.88 10.20
CA ASP A 44 24.85 -1.50 9.85
C ASP A 44 25.00 0.01 9.60
N ASP A 45 24.03 0.64 8.91
CA ASP A 45 24.07 2.08 8.59
C ASP A 45 24.03 2.92 9.87
N ILE A 46 23.33 2.45 10.91
CA ILE A 46 23.22 3.12 12.22
C ILE A 46 24.53 3.00 13.02
N LEU A 47 25.07 1.77 13.10
CA LEU A 47 26.30 1.50 13.86
C LEU A 47 27.50 2.28 13.30
N ASN A 48 27.54 2.49 11.98
CA ASN A 48 28.57 3.30 11.31
C ASN A 48 28.51 4.81 11.67
N GLU A 49 27.40 5.35 12.17
CA GLU A 49 27.25 6.77 12.56
C GLU A 49 27.63 7.03 14.04
N ASN A 50 28.63 6.31 14.54
CA ASN A 50 29.13 6.32 15.93
C ASN A 50 28.14 5.83 17.00
N ILE A 51 27.27 4.87 16.64
CA ILE A 51 26.41 4.18 17.61
C ILE A 51 27.08 2.90 18.10
N ALA A 52 27.35 2.83 19.41
CA ALA A 52 28.08 1.72 20.02
C ALA A 52 27.20 0.49 20.32
N ASN A 53 25.90 0.69 20.53
CA ASN A 53 24.89 -0.34 20.71
C ASN A 53 23.49 0.23 20.42
N ILE A 54 22.56 -0.62 19.99
CA ILE A 54 21.14 -0.29 19.84
C ILE A 54 20.36 -1.06 20.91
N GLU A 55 19.66 -0.34 21.78
CA GLU A 55 18.98 -0.90 22.95
C GLU A 55 17.49 -0.58 22.96
N ARG A 56 16.67 -1.50 23.47
CA ARG A 56 15.21 -1.30 23.56
C ARG A 56 14.77 -0.78 24.92
N ILE A 57 14.00 0.30 24.94
CA ILE A 57 13.62 1.01 26.15
C ILE A 57 12.77 0.14 27.10
N GLU A 58 12.00 -0.80 26.54
CA GLU A 58 11.15 -1.75 27.24
C GLU A 58 11.91 -2.98 27.81
N GLU A 59 13.21 -3.11 27.55
CA GLU A 59 14.00 -4.29 27.92
C GLU A 59 14.96 -4.05 29.09
N LYS A 60 15.38 -5.14 29.75
CA LYS A 60 16.31 -5.13 30.92
C LYS A 60 17.74 -4.79 30.48
N ARG A 61 17.98 -3.53 30.15
CA ARG A 61 19.30 -2.94 29.88
C ARG A 61 20.11 -2.73 31.17
N GLU A 62 21.43 -2.63 31.05
CA GLU A 62 22.33 -2.28 32.16
C GLU A 62 22.44 -0.74 32.37
N ARG A 63 23.28 -0.28 33.30
CA ARG A 63 23.61 1.14 33.48
C ARG A 63 24.98 1.44 32.90
N ASN A 64 25.06 2.42 32.02
CA ASN A 64 26.31 2.91 31.43
C ASN A 64 26.41 4.43 31.69
N PRO A 65 26.73 4.85 32.92
CA PRO A 65 26.66 6.24 33.37
C PRO A 65 27.75 7.14 32.77
N ASP A 66 28.71 6.58 32.05
CA ASP A 66 29.87 7.30 31.48
C ASP A 66 29.67 7.68 30.01
N MET A 67 28.77 6.99 29.30
CA MET A 67 28.40 7.24 27.89
C MET A 67 27.11 8.06 27.78
N ASP A 68 26.97 8.83 26.70
CA ASP A 68 25.71 9.52 26.37
C ASP A 68 24.77 8.59 25.58
N ALA A 69 23.47 8.88 25.59
CA ALA A 69 22.48 8.16 24.80
C ALA A 69 21.60 9.09 23.95
N ILE A 70 21.30 8.64 22.73
CA ILE A 70 20.24 9.16 21.87
C ILE A 70 19.01 8.29 22.09
N TYR A 71 17.86 8.90 22.37
CA TYR A 71 16.58 8.20 22.48
C TYR A 71 15.69 8.61 21.31
N ILE A 72 15.46 7.71 20.35
CA ILE A 72 14.50 7.93 19.24
C ILE A 72 13.22 7.17 19.60
N LEU A 73 12.19 7.89 20.05
CA LEU A 73 11.01 7.30 20.70
C LEU A 73 9.69 7.71 20.04
N SER A 74 8.72 6.81 20.08
CA SER A 74 7.33 7.09 19.73
C SER A 74 6.61 7.80 20.89
N PRO A 75 5.74 8.79 20.60
CA PRO A 75 5.07 9.61 21.63
C PRO A 75 3.93 8.86 22.32
N GLN A 76 4.25 7.77 23.03
CA GLN A 76 3.30 6.89 23.71
C GLN A 76 3.48 6.95 25.23
N LEU A 77 2.36 6.95 25.98
CA LEU A 77 2.36 7.14 27.44
C LEU A 77 3.28 6.17 28.19
N HIS A 78 3.27 4.89 27.80
CA HIS A 78 4.09 3.87 28.45
C HIS A 78 5.59 3.98 28.09
N ILE A 79 5.93 4.55 26.93
CA ILE A 79 7.31 4.85 26.53
C ILE A 79 7.84 6.06 27.30
N VAL A 80 6.98 7.06 27.57
CA VAL A 80 7.28 8.15 28.51
C VAL A 80 7.48 7.60 29.93
N ASP A 81 6.67 6.65 30.41
CA ASP A 81 6.90 5.97 31.69
C ASP A 81 8.28 5.28 31.75
N CYS A 82 8.70 4.59 30.69
CA CYS A 82 10.02 3.97 30.60
C CYS A 82 11.16 4.99 30.64
N LEU A 83 11.04 6.08 29.86
CA LEU A 83 12.01 7.18 29.82
C LEU A 83 12.16 7.86 31.20
N MET A 84 11.05 8.06 31.92
CA MET A 84 11.08 8.62 33.28
C MET A 84 11.83 7.70 34.25
N ALA A 85 11.63 6.38 34.19
CA ALA A 85 12.36 5.42 35.01
C ALA A 85 13.87 5.41 34.72
N ASP A 86 14.28 5.59 33.46
CA ASP A 86 15.69 5.70 33.09
C ASP A 86 16.35 6.99 33.60
N PHE A 87 15.63 8.13 33.57
CA PHE A 87 16.10 9.37 34.19
C PHE A 87 16.23 9.24 35.72
N GLU A 88 15.29 8.60 36.40
CA GLU A 88 15.36 8.34 37.84
C GLU A 88 16.55 7.43 38.21
N ARG A 89 16.79 6.39 37.41
CA ARG A 89 17.91 5.45 37.59
C ARG A 89 19.28 6.04 37.18
N ARG A 90 19.32 7.23 36.54
CA ARG A 90 20.48 7.78 35.82
C ARG A 90 21.19 6.71 35.00
N ARG A 91 20.54 6.19 33.96
CA ARG A 91 21.07 5.08 33.15
C ARG A 91 22.32 5.48 32.35
N TYR A 92 22.32 6.69 31.79
CA TYR A 92 23.39 7.23 30.94
C TYR A 92 23.82 8.63 31.42
N ARG A 93 24.95 9.13 30.91
CA ARG A 93 25.56 10.40 31.32
C ARG A 93 24.74 11.63 30.92
N LYS A 94 24.36 11.69 29.64
CA LYS A 94 23.47 12.69 29.03
C LYS A 94 22.51 12.03 28.05
N THR A 95 21.43 12.72 27.75
CA THR A 95 20.31 12.23 26.93
C THR A 95 19.95 13.23 25.86
N PHE A 96 19.98 12.80 24.60
CA PHE A 96 19.41 13.52 23.47
C PHE A 96 18.08 12.84 23.13
N LEU A 97 16.98 13.58 23.21
CA LEU A 97 15.63 13.04 23.11
C LEU A 97 14.98 13.46 21.79
N VAL A 98 14.66 12.49 20.94
CA VAL A 98 14.12 12.68 19.60
C VAL A 98 12.79 11.95 19.51
N TRP A 99 11.70 12.67 19.25
CA TRP A 99 10.38 12.04 19.07
C TRP A 99 10.07 11.78 17.60
N THR A 100 9.50 10.61 17.28
CA THR A 100 9.08 10.30 15.89
C THR A 100 7.87 11.13 15.44
N ALA A 101 7.06 11.63 16.37
CA ALA A 101 5.95 12.55 16.13
C ALA A 101 5.69 13.45 17.35
N LEU A 102 4.78 14.41 17.24
CA LEU A 102 4.47 15.39 18.29
C LEU A 102 4.06 14.70 19.60
N LEU A 103 4.71 15.11 20.69
CA LEU A 103 4.41 14.62 22.04
C LEU A 103 3.26 15.41 22.68
N ASP A 104 2.28 14.70 23.25
CA ASP A 104 1.15 15.30 23.98
C ASP A 104 1.61 16.34 25.03
N PRO A 105 0.94 17.51 25.15
CA PRO A 105 1.33 18.56 26.08
C PRO A 105 1.42 18.16 27.56
N GLN A 106 0.62 17.20 28.06
CA GLN A 106 0.73 16.71 29.44
C GLN A 106 1.93 15.79 29.62
N MET A 107 2.18 14.90 28.66
CA MET A 107 3.39 14.07 28.62
C MET A 107 4.66 14.92 28.54
N ARG A 108 4.64 15.96 27.69
CA ARG A 108 5.73 16.94 27.57
C ARG A 108 5.97 17.69 28.89
N ARG A 109 4.91 18.20 29.53
CA ARG A 109 4.99 18.87 30.85
C ARG A 109 5.59 17.97 31.92
N ARG A 110 5.27 16.67 31.94
CA ARG A 110 5.86 15.70 32.90
C ARG A 110 7.38 15.57 32.77
N ILE A 111 7.91 15.62 31.54
CA ILE A 111 9.35 15.64 31.29
C ILE A 111 9.93 17.02 31.68
N ASP A 112 9.34 18.12 31.20
CA ASP A 112 9.78 19.50 31.45
C ASP A 112 9.68 19.95 32.92
N THR A 113 9.01 19.18 33.79
CA THR A 113 8.94 19.45 35.24
C THR A 113 9.94 18.62 36.05
N SER A 114 10.40 17.48 35.52
CA SER A 114 11.32 16.59 36.23
C SER A 114 12.70 17.20 36.41
N ARG A 115 13.19 17.19 37.64
CA ARG A 115 14.56 17.61 37.96
C ARG A 115 15.60 16.66 37.35
N GLN A 116 15.36 15.35 37.44
CA GLN A 116 16.24 14.32 36.91
C GLN A 116 16.37 14.44 35.38
N ALA A 117 15.27 14.71 34.68
CA ALA A 117 15.30 14.97 33.24
C ALA A 117 16.13 16.22 32.92
N LYS A 118 15.90 17.36 33.60
CA LYS A 118 16.65 18.61 33.39
C LYS A 118 18.15 18.49 33.59
N GLU A 119 18.60 17.67 34.54
CA GLU A 119 20.03 17.46 34.78
C GLU A 119 20.71 16.58 33.70
N GLN A 120 19.94 15.74 33.00
CA GLN A 120 20.44 14.76 32.02
C GLN A 120 20.20 15.15 30.56
N LEU A 121 19.14 15.90 30.26
CA LEU A 121 18.78 16.29 28.90
C LEU A 121 19.85 17.23 28.30
N ALA A 122 20.30 16.91 27.10
CA ALA A 122 21.28 17.66 26.31
C ALA A 122 20.73 18.17 24.96
N GLY A 123 19.65 17.56 24.47
CA GLY A 123 18.90 18.02 23.30
C GLY A 123 17.47 17.47 23.30
N PHE A 124 16.56 18.20 22.65
CA PHE A 124 15.16 17.80 22.42
C PHE A 124 14.79 18.11 20.97
N GLU A 125 14.27 17.13 20.24
CA GLU A 125 13.89 17.24 18.83
C GLU A 125 12.63 16.43 18.52
N THR A 126 11.99 16.70 17.37
CA THR A 126 10.83 15.94 16.87
C THR A 126 10.86 15.92 15.36
N LEU A 127 10.96 14.72 14.77
CA LEU A 127 11.21 14.55 13.34
C LEU A 127 9.94 14.44 12.48
N SER A 128 8.79 14.13 13.10
CA SER A 128 7.50 13.94 12.41
C SER A 128 7.52 12.86 11.31
N ILE A 129 8.27 11.79 11.53
CA ILE A 129 8.49 10.65 10.62
C ILE A 129 7.55 9.46 10.88
N ASP A 130 6.41 9.65 11.55
CA ASP A 130 5.45 8.59 11.89
C ASP A 130 4.58 8.13 10.69
N TYR A 131 5.26 7.67 9.64
CA TYR A 131 4.69 7.12 8.41
C TYR A 131 5.65 6.06 7.82
N PHE A 132 5.17 5.19 6.94
CA PHE A 132 5.96 4.12 6.33
C PHE A 132 6.00 4.27 4.80
N PRO A 133 7.12 4.73 4.22
CA PRO A 133 7.38 4.61 2.80
C PRO A 133 7.39 3.12 2.40
N ARG A 134 6.44 2.73 1.56
CA ARG A 134 6.28 1.37 1.04
C ARG A 134 6.97 1.21 -0.32
N GLU A 135 6.97 2.28 -1.11
CA GLU A 135 7.67 2.41 -2.39
C GLU A 135 8.25 3.84 -2.48
N SER A 136 9.17 4.09 -3.40
CA SER A 136 9.77 5.41 -3.57
C SER A 136 8.76 6.57 -3.74
N HIS A 137 7.54 6.31 -4.23
CA HIS A 137 6.44 7.28 -4.34
C HIS A 137 5.15 6.85 -3.61
N LEU A 138 5.17 5.77 -2.81
CA LEU A 138 4.01 5.25 -2.07
C LEU A 138 4.30 5.25 -0.57
N ILE A 139 3.44 5.91 0.21
CA ILE A 139 3.53 6.03 1.66
C ILE A 139 2.24 5.49 2.29
N THR A 140 2.38 4.66 3.32
CA THR A 140 1.26 4.09 4.08
C THR A 140 1.40 4.42 5.56
N PHE A 141 0.29 4.55 6.28
CA PHE A 141 0.29 4.66 7.75
C PHE A 141 0.16 3.29 8.46
N LYS A 142 0.09 2.18 7.70
CA LYS A 142 -0.13 0.80 8.20
C LYS A 142 -1.37 0.69 9.09
N ASP A 143 -2.40 1.51 8.86
CA ASP A 143 -3.62 1.59 9.68
C ASP A 143 -4.87 1.14 8.91
N PRO A 144 -5.24 -0.16 8.96
CA PRO A 144 -6.49 -0.67 8.39
C PRO A 144 -7.75 -0.21 9.14
N TRP A 145 -7.63 0.21 10.40
CA TRP A 145 -8.78 0.63 11.22
C TRP A 145 -9.24 2.05 10.89
N SER A 146 -8.43 2.85 10.21
CA SER A 146 -8.84 4.12 9.61
C SER A 146 -10.12 4.01 8.78
N PHE A 147 -10.35 2.89 8.07
CA PHE A 147 -11.57 2.72 7.26
C PHE A 147 -12.85 2.67 8.12
N PRO A 148 -13.04 1.71 9.06
CA PRO A 148 -14.20 1.73 9.94
C PRO A 148 -14.24 2.96 10.85
N ILE A 149 -13.10 3.53 11.27
CA ILE A 149 -13.12 4.77 12.07
C ILE A 149 -13.72 5.95 11.30
N LEU A 150 -13.46 6.05 9.99
CA LEU A 150 -13.95 7.16 9.14
C LEU A 150 -15.37 6.96 8.60
N TYR A 151 -15.79 5.72 8.31
CA TYR A 151 -17.03 5.44 7.57
C TYR A 151 -18.12 4.69 8.35
N HIS A 152 -17.81 4.11 9.52
CA HIS A 152 -18.79 3.35 10.29
C HIS A 152 -19.58 4.28 11.24
N PRO A 153 -20.93 4.37 11.18
CA PRO A 153 -21.71 5.34 11.96
C PRO A 153 -21.47 5.27 13.49
N ALA A 154 -21.36 4.06 14.04
CA ALA A 154 -21.01 3.84 15.46
C ALA A 154 -19.59 4.30 15.87
N CYS A 155 -18.75 4.77 14.93
CA CYS A 155 -17.42 5.32 15.17
C CYS A 155 -17.37 6.85 15.06
N ASN A 156 -18.48 7.55 14.78
CA ASN A 156 -18.51 9.00 14.57
C ASN A 156 -17.87 9.83 15.71
N ASN A 157 -17.88 9.33 16.96
CA ASN A 157 -17.25 10.00 18.10
C ASN A 157 -15.71 9.88 18.13
N LEU A 158 -15.10 9.10 17.23
CA LEU A 158 -13.66 8.85 17.10
C LEU A 158 -13.04 9.64 15.94
N VAL A 159 -13.85 9.96 14.92
CA VAL A 159 -13.45 10.60 13.65
C VAL A 159 -12.61 11.85 13.86
N ARG A 160 -12.99 12.74 14.79
CA ARG A 160 -12.28 14.00 15.05
C ARG A 160 -10.82 13.77 15.48
N ASP A 161 -10.64 12.95 16.51
CA ASP A 161 -9.31 12.73 17.09
C ASP A 161 -8.46 11.85 16.16
N HIS A 162 -9.09 11.01 15.34
CA HIS A 162 -8.44 10.29 14.25
C HIS A 162 -7.95 11.22 13.13
N MET A 163 -8.79 12.17 12.68
CA MET A 163 -8.36 13.18 11.68
C MET A 163 -7.20 14.03 12.19
N GLN A 164 -7.10 14.30 13.49
CA GLN A 164 -5.95 14.99 14.09
C GLN A 164 -4.65 14.17 13.95
N ILE A 165 -4.70 12.85 14.21
CA ILE A 165 -3.56 11.94 14.02
C ILE A 165 -3.17 11.86 12.53
N LEU A 166 -4.15 11.70 11.64
CA LEU A 166 -3.91 11.72 10.19
C LEU A 166 -3.27 13.04 9.75
N ALA A 167 -3.75 14.19 10.26
CA ALA A 167 -3.23 15.50 9.89
C ALA A 167 -1.75 15.67 10.28
N GLN A 168 -1.36 15.19 11.45
CA GLN A 168 0.03 15.21 11.91
C GLN A 168 0.94 14.32 11.05
N LYS A 169 0.48 13.12 10.69
CA LYS A 169 1.23 12.21 9.78
C LYS A 169 1.38 12.79 8.36
N ILE A 170 0.32 13.40 7.81
CA ILE A 170 0.35 14.06 6.48
C ILE A 170 1.29 15.28 6.52
N THR A 171 1.25 16.07 7.59
CA THR A 171 2.17 17.20 7.81
C THR A 171 3.61 16.71 7.91
N GLY A 172 3.85 15.59 8.59
CA GLY A 172 5.14 14.91 8.63
C GLY A 172 5.72 14.57 7.26
N ILE A 173 4.91 14.02 6.35
CA ILE A 173 5.30 13.79 4.95
C ILE A 173 5.68 15.10 4.25
N CYS A 174 4.89 16.16 4.44
CA CYS A 174 5.16 17.46 3.82
C CYS A 174 6.46 18.10 4.34
N VAL A 175 6.68 18.04 5.65
CA VAL A 175 7.91 18.51 6.32
C VAL A 175 9.14 17.74 5.85
N SER A 176 9.04 16.41 5.82
CA SER A 176 10.14 15.53 5.37
C SER A 176 10.45 15.68 3.87
N LEU A 177 9.45 16.04 3.06
CA LEU A 177 9.64 16.44 1.67
C LEU A 177 9.95 17.95 1.51
N GLY A 178 10.17 18.72 2.58
CA GLY A 178 10.51 20.14 2.50
C GLY A 178 9.49 21.01 1.74
N GLU A 179 8.22 20.62 1.72
CA GLU A 179 7.14 21.33 1.00
C GLU A 179 6.16 21.97 1.99
N TYR A 180 5.83 23.25 1.77
CA TYR A 180 4.62 23.87 2.31
C TYR A 180 3.60 23.96 1.16
N PRO A 181 2.78 22.91 0.93
CA PRO A 181 1.99 22.81 -0.29
C PRO A 181 0.72 23.65 -0.27
N LYS A 182 0.23 24.03 -1.45
CA LYS A 182 -1.13 24.54 -1.64
C LYS A 182 -2.13 23.40 -1.37
N VAL A 183 -2.79 23.41 -0.21
CA VAL A 183 -3.72 22.36 0.20
C VAL A 183 -5.07 22.49 -0.53
N ARG A 184 -5.47 21.42 -1.21
CA ARG A 184 -6.79 21.21 -1.84
C ARG A 184 -7.46 19.96 -1.27
N TYR A 185 -8.77 19.83 -1.44
CA TYR A 185 -9.52 18.66 -0.97
C TYR A 185 -10.69 18.32 -1.87
N TYR A 186 -11.04 17.04 -1.99
CA TYR A 186 -12.25 16.60 -2.67
C TYR A 186 -13.52 17.03 -1.92
N ARG A 187 -14.53 17.48 -2.67
CA ARG A 187 -15.87 17.81 -2.20
C ARG A 187 -16.88 17.24 -3.19
N PRO A 188 -17.62 16.16 -2.86
CA PRO A 188 -18.69 15.65 -3.70
C PRO A 188 -19.70 16.74 -4.08
N ARG A 189 -20.09 16.83 -5.36
CA ARG A 189 -21.06 17.85 -5.83
C ARG A 189 -22.47 17.66 -5.27
N ASN A 190 -22.90 16.39 -5.16
CA ASN A 190 -24.21 15.99 -4.66
C ASN A 190 -24.01 14.96 -3.53
N PRO A 191 -23.61 15.38 -2.31
CA PRO A 191 -23.29 14.46 -1.23
C PRO A 191 -24.53 13.70 -0.73
N THR A 192 -24.39 12.38 -0.62
CA THR A 192 -25.43 11.42 -0.20
C THR A 192 -25.17 10.79 1.17
N HIS A 193 -24.00 11.04 1.77
CA HIS A 193 -23.47 10.29 2.91
C HIS A 193 -22.69 11.20 3.87
N GLU A 194 -22.64 10.84 5.17
CA GLU A 194 -22.01 11.68 6.21
C GLU A 194 -20.52 11.93 5.97
N ALA A 195 -19.81 10.95 5.41
CA ALA A 195 -18.36 11.02 5.20
C ALA A 195 -17.92 12.09 4.17
N SER A 196 -18.86 12.63 3.37
CA SER A 196 -18.60 13.64 2.33
C SER A 196 -17.99 14.96 2.82
N VAL A 197 -17.97 15.22 4.13
CA VAL A 197 -17.28 16.38 4.75
C VAL A 197 -15.88 16.07 5.29
N LEU A 198 -15.46 14.80 5.33
CA LEU A 198 -14.17 14.36 5.91
C LEU A 198 -12.99 15.07 5.24
N CYS A 199 -12.89 15.00 3.90
CA CYS A 199 -11.81 15.64 3.15
C CYS A 199 -11.67 17.13 3.49
N GLY A 200 -12.78 17.84 3.64
CA GLY A 200 -12.78 19.25 4.00
C GLY A 200 -12.39 19.54 5.46
N HIS A 201 -12.66 18.64 6.40
CA HIS A 201 -12.20 18.79 7.79
C HIS A 201 -10.72 18.42 7.94
N LEU A 202 -10.32 17.27 7.42
CA LEU A 202 -8.93 16.81 7.44
C LEU A 202 -7.97 17.81 6.76
N ALA A 203 -8.39 18.42 5.65
CA ALA A 203 -7.58 19.44 4.97
C ALA A 203 -7.41 20.75 5.77
N ARG A 204 -8.36 21.10 6.65
CA ARG A 204 -8.19 22.22 7.58
C ARG A 204 -7.20 21.88 8.68
N PHE A 205 -7.32 20.71 9.31
CA PHE A 205 -6.36 20.26 10.32
C PHE A 205 -4.94 20.16 9.76
N VAL A 206 -4.75 19.65 8.54
CA VAL A 206 -3.44 19.63 7.86
C VAL A 206 -2.92 21.04 7.60
N GLN A 207 -3.78 21.97 7.17
CA GLN A 207 -3.38 23.36 6.97
C GLN A 207 -2.99 24.04 8.28
N GLU A 208 -3.68 23.75 9.38
CA GLU A 208 -3.42 24.28 10.73
C GLU A 208 -2.10 23.73 11.31
N GLU A 209 -1.81 22.43 11.15
CA GLU A 209 -0.54 21.81 11.53
C GLU A 209 0.63 22.33 10.67
N LEU A 210 0.46 22.47 9.35
CA LEU A 210 1.46 23.09 8.45
C LEU A 210 1.75 24.55 8.84
N ASP A 211 0.71 25.32 9.19
CA ASP A 211 0.85 26.70 9.64
C ASP A 211 1.61 26.81 10.96
N ALA A 212 1.30 25.93 11.92
CA ALA A 212 1.97 25.88 13.21
C ALA A 212 3.44 25.49 13.05
N TYR A 213 3.74 24.51 12.19
CA TYR A 213 5.12 24.10 11.91
C TYR A 213 5.93 25.22 11.23
N ALA A 214 5.35 25.91 10.23
CA ALA A 214 6.02 27.02 9.54
C ALA A 214 6.23 28.27 10.45
N GLN A 215 5.32 28.52 11.40
CA GLN A 215 5.50 29.57 12.41
C GLN A 215 6.61 29.23 13.41
N TRP A 216 6.77 27.95 13.74
CA TRP A 216 7.80 27.47 14.67
C TRP A 216 9.19 27.38 14.01
N ASN A 217 9.27 26.85 12.78
CA ASN A 217 10.50 26.70 12.01
C ASN A 217 10.59 27.76 10.90
N GLN A 218 11.22 28.90 11.20
CA GLN A 218 11.39 30.02 10.25
C GLN A 218 12.23 29.68 9.00
N ASN A 219 12.92 28.53 8.97
CA ASN A 219 13.66 28.03 7.81
C ASN A 219 12.81 27.12 6.90
N PHE A 220 11.51 26.95 7.20
CA PHE A 220 10.58 26.10 6.45
C PHE A 220 9.54 26.93 5.67
N PRO A 221 9.24 26.59 4.41
CA PRO A 221 9.89 25.57 3.60
C PRO A 221 11.34 25.97 3.20
N PRO A 222 12.25 25.00 3.01
CA PRO A 222 13.62 25.30 2.55
C PRO A 222 13.63 26.11 1.24
N PRO A 223 14.51 27.12 1.11
CA PRO A 223 14.58 27.95 -0.10
C PRO A 223 14.78 27.13 -1.37
N THR A 224 13.83 27.22 -2.30
CA THR A 224 13.80 26.43 -3.53
C THR A 224 13.40 27.27 -4.74
N SER A 225 13.85 26.85 -5.93
CA SER A 225 13.38 27.40 -7.21
C SER A 225 12.23 26.59 -7.82
N ARG A 226 11.70 25.60 -7.09
CA ARG A 226 10.60 24.74 -7.49
C ARG A 226 9.26 25.51 -7.48
N PRO A 227 8.35 25.29 -8.45
CA PRO A 227 6.97 25.74 -8.33
C PRO A 227 6.33 25.15 -7.06
N PRO A 228 5.55 25.91 -6.27
CA PRO A 228 5.04 25.44 -4.98
C PRO A 228 4.31 24.09 -5.07
N GLY A 229 4.57 23.19 -4.12
CA GLY A 229 3.91 21.89 -4.07
C GLY A 229 2.39 21.99 -3.96
N VAL A 230 1.71 20.89 -4.31
CA VAL A 230 0.25 20.76 -4.16
C VAL A 230 -0.04 19.53 -3.33
N LEU A 231 -0.90 19.66 -2.31
CA LEU A 231 -1.44 18.55 -1.54
C LEU A 231 -2.93 18.43 -1.90
N VAL A 232 -3.40 17.24 -2.25
CA VAL A 232 -4.82 16.97 -2.43
C VAL A 232 -5.27 15.87 -1.48
N ILE A 233 -6.29 16.14 -0.68
CA ILE A 233 -6.90 15.18 0.24
C ILE A 233 -8.17 14.64 -0.40
N THR A 234 -8.25 13.31 -0.53
CA THR A 234 -9.30 12.55 -1.20
C THR A 234 -9.76 11.38 -0.32
N ASP A 235 -10.94 10.83 -0.57
CA ASP A 235 -11.52 9.71 0.17
C ASP A 235 -12.14 8.68 -0.79
N ARG A 236 -12.64 7.55 -0.26
CA ARG A 236 -13.20 6.47 -1.09
C ARG A 236 -14.43 6.88 -1.89
N SER A 237 -15.18 7.91 -1.50
CA SER A 237 -16.34 8.41 -2.26
C SER A 237 -15.95 9.15 -3.55
N MET A 238 -14.65 9.30 -3.83
CA MET A 238 -14.15 9.77 -5.13
C MET A 238 -14.09 8.64 -6.18
N ASP A 239 -13.82 7.40 -5.77
CA ASP A 239 -13.71 6.24 -6.66
C ASP A 239 -14.04 4.92 -5.93
N LEU A 240 -15.21 4.37 -6.27
CA LEU A 240 -15.74 3.09 -5.77
C LEU A 240 -15.52 1.94 -6.76
N VAL A 241 -14.94 2.20 -7.94
CA VAL A 241 -14.71 1.21 -9.01
C VAL A 241 -13.28 0.68 -8.94
N ALA A 242 -12.30 1.56 -8.77
CA ALA A 242 -10.89 1.19 -8.63
C ALA A 242 -10.59 0.12 -7.56
N PRO A 243 -11.25 0.07 -6.36
CA PRO A 243 -11.02 -0.98 -5.37
C PRO A 243 -11.87 -2.25 -5.58
N VAL A 244 -12.56 -2.42 -6.72
CA VAL A 244 -13.42 -3.59 -7.01
C VAL A 244 -13.05 -4.27 -8.33
N ILE A 245 -12.71 -3.50 -9.36
CA ILE A 245 -12.35 -3.99 -10.70
C ILE A 245 -11.09 -4.86 -10.69
N HIS A 246 -11.05 -5.88 -11.54
CA HIS A 246 -9.82 -6.63 -11.82
C HIS A 246 -8.82 -5.77 -12.60
N GLU A 247 -7.53 -5.86 -12.23
CA GLU A 247 -6.48 -5.06 -12.87
C GLU A 247 -5.26 -5.91 -13.26
N PHE A 248 -4.88 -5.86 -14.54
CA PHE A 248 -3.86 -6.74 -15.13
C PHE A 248 -2.47 -6.10 -15.25
N THR A 249 -2.13 -5.12 -14.41
CA THR A 249 -0.72 -4.71 -14.20
C THR A 249 -0.10 -5.52 -13.07
N TYR A 250 1.18 -5.89 -13.22
CA TYR A 250 1.78 -7.03 -12.53
C TYR A 250 1.54 -7.04 -11.01
N GLN A 251 1.82 -5.93 -10.32
CA GLN A 251 1.62 -5.81 -8.87
C GLN A 251 0.16 -5.86 -8.46
N ALA A 252 -0.72 -5.14 -9.15
CA ALA A 252 -2.15 -5.15 -8.82
C ALA A 252 -2.75 -6.55 -8.99
N MET A 253 -2.44 -7.21 -10.11
CA MET A 253 -2.85 -8.57 -10.40
C MET A 253 -2.31 -9.57 -9.37
N ALA A 254 -1.04 -9.43 -8.98
CA ALA A 254 -0.42 -10.31 -7.99
C ALA A 254 -1.02 -10.12 -6.58
N HIS A 255 -1.36 -8.89 -6.17
CA HIS A 255 -1.99 -8.61 -4.88
C HIS A 255 -3.51 -8.89 -4.86
N ASP A 256 -4.17 -9.01 -6.01
CA ASP A 256 -5.58 -9.44 -6.13
C ASP A 256 -5.70 -10.97 -6.13
N LEU A 257 -4.87 -11.65 -6.94
CA LEU A 257 -5.02 -13.08 -7.23
C LEU A 257 -4.17 -14.02 -6.35
N LEU A 258 -2.99 -13.59 -5.87
CA LEU A 258 -2.06 -14.46 -5.14
C LEU A 258 -2.18 -14.28 -3.62
N PRO A 259 -1.88 -15.33 -2.81
CA PRO A 259 -1.92 -15.27 -1.35
C PRO A 259 -0.71 -14.51 -0.74
N ILE A 260 -0.49 -13.27 -1.18
CA ILE A 260 0.59 -12.40 -0.68
C ILE A 260 0.29 -11.98 0.76
N LYS A 261 1.23 -12.22 1.66
CA LYS A 261 1.17 -11.81 3.06
C LYS A 261 1.74 -10.41 3.21
N GLU A 262 0.90 -9.45 3.56
CA GLU A 262 1.34 -8.13 4.01
C GLU A 262 1.35 -8.06 5.54
N THR A 263 2.53 -7.82 6.12
CA THR A 263 2.69 -7.53 7.55
C THR A 263 3.52 -6.25 7.71
N ASP A 264 4.65 -6.28 8.44
CA ASP A 264 5.62 -5.18 8.40
C ASP A 264 6.38 -5.12 7.07
N LYS A 265 6.46 -6.26 6.36
CA LYS A 265 7.02 -6.48 5.02
C LYS A 265 6.05 -7.31 4.16
N VAL A 266 6.34 -7.43 2.87
CA VAL A 266 5.56 -8.22 1.90
C VAL A 266 6.25 -9.56 1.66
N TYR A 267 5.50 -10.66 1.79
CA TYR A 267 6.00 -12.00 1.51
C TYR A 267 5.06 -12.78 0.59
N TYR A 268 5.62 -13.50 -0.36
CA TYR A 268 4.92 -14.54 -1.13
C TYR A 268 5.61 -15.89 -0.87
N LYS A 269 4.81 -16.95 -0.78
CA LYS A 269 5.27 -18.31 -0.52
C LYS A 269 5.32 -19.07 -1.85
N THR A 270 6.50 -19.42 -2.30
CA THR A 270 6.71 -20.10 -3.60
C THR A 270 7.37 -21.46 -3.41
N VAL A 271 7.21 -22.35 -4.39
CA VAL A 271 7.97 -23.60 -4.46
C VAL A 271 9.27 -23.33 -5.22
N VAL A 272 10.39 -23.69 -4.62
CA VAL A 272 11.73 -23.67 -5.24
C VAL A 272 12.12 -25.11 -5.56
N ASN A 273 12.74 -25.32 -6.73
CA ASN A 273 13.14 -26.64 -7.25
C ASN A 273 11.97 -27.64 -7.33
N GLU A 274 10.82 -27.14 -7.81
CA GLU A 274 9.58 -27.90 -8.07
C GLU A 274 9.85 -29.15 -8.94
N GLY A 275 9.44 -30.33 -8.47
CA GLY A 275 9.73 -31.61 -9.14
C GLY A 275 11.14 -32.17 -8.91
N GLY A 276 12.03 -31.41 -8.26
CA GLY A 276 13.36 -31.86 -7.84
C GLY A 276 13.36 -32.69 -6.57
N ALA A 277 14.47 -33.40 -6.31
CA ALA A 277 14.67 -34.16 -5.06
C ALA A 277 14.84 -33.26 -3.81
N ASP A 278 15.06 -31.96 -4.04
CA ASP A 278 15.26 -30.88 -3.07
C ASP A 278 14.13 -29.83 -3.12
N GLN A 279 12.96 -30.19 -3.64
CA GLN A 279 11.77 -29.34 -3.67
C GLN A 279 11.45 -28.81 -2.27
N GLN A 280 11.40 -27.49 -2.13
CA GLN A 280 11.13 -26.80 -0.87
C GLN A 280 10.19 -25.61 -1.05
N GLU A 281 9.33 -25.39 -0.05
CA GLU A 281 8.55 -24.15 0.04
C GLU A 281 9.39 -23.05 0.68
N LYS A 282 9.50 -21.89 0.02
CA LYS A 282 10.25 -20.73 0.50
C LYS A 282 9.36 -19.50 0.58
N GLU A 283 9.36 -18.81 1.71
CA GLU A 283 8.79 -17.46 1.81
C GLU A 283 9.83 -16.44 1.37
N MET A 284 9.49 -15.59 0.40
CA MET A 284 10.40 -14.63 -0.22
C MET A 284 9.88 -13.21 -0.06
N GLU A 285 10.78 -12.28 0.29
CA GLU A 285 10.49 -10.86 0.54
C GLU A 285 10.36 -10.10 -0.79
N ILE A 286 9.23 -9.43 -1.01
CA ILE A 286 8.99 -8.58 -2.18
C ILE A 286 9.13 -7.11 -1.75
N GLY A 287 9.88 -6.28 -2.48
CA GLY A 287 10.03 -4.85 -2.15
C GLY A 287 11.06 -4.12 -2.99
N GLU A 288 11.40 -2.88 -2.60
CA GLU A 288 12.24 -1.98 -3.40
C GLU A 288 13.73 -2.40 -3.53
N LYS A 289 14.15 -3.48 -2.85
CA LYS A 289 15.45 -4.11 -3.05
C LYS A 289 15.46 -5.02 -4.29
N ASP A 290 14.30 -5.53 -4.69
CA ASP A 290 14.15 -6.36 -5.88
C ASP A 290 14.00 -5.48 -7.13
N LYS A 291 15.01 -5.57 -8.01
CA LYS A 291 15.06 -4.78 -9.26
C LYS A 291 14.04 -5.26 -10.28
N ILE A 292 13.76 -6.56 -10.32
CA ILE A 292 12.83 -7.17 -11.28
C ILE A 292 11.40 -6.77 -10.92
N TRP A 293 11.07 -6.77 -9.62
CA TRP A 293 9.82 -6.20 -9.10
C TRP A 293 9.70 -4.72 -9.44
N VAL A 294 10.69 -3.89 -9.09
CA VAL A 294 10.62 -2.42 -9.27
C VAL A 294 10.53 -2.03 -10.75
N GLU A 295 11.18 -2.75 -11.67
CA GLU A 295 11.09 -2.47 -13.11
C GLU A 295 9.72 -2.87 -13.72
N ASN A 296 9.06 -3.91 -13.20
CA ASN A 296 7.90 -4.52 -13.85
C ASN A 296 6.56 -4.40 -13.10
N ARG A 297 6.54 -4.03 -11.81
CA ARG A 297 5.31 -3.95 -11.00
C ARG A 297 4.16 -3.16 -11.64
N HIS A 298 4.49 -2.11 -12.39
CA HIS A 298 3.53 -1.21 -13.04
C HIS A 298 3.26 -1.55 -14.52
N ARG A 299 3.93 -2.56 -15.08
CA ARG A 299 3.77 -3.01 -16.46
C ARG A 299 2.57 -3.97 -16.56
N HIS A 300 1.91 -4.03 -17.72
CA HIS A 300 0.83 -4.97 -17.97
C HIS A 300 1.36 -6.42 -18.00
N MET A 301 0.58 -7.39 -17.51
CA MET A 301 1.06 -8.76 -17.24
C MET A 301 1.63 -9.44 -18.51
N LYS A 302 1.00 -9.24 -19.67
CA LYS A 302 1.49 -9.71 -20.97
C LYS A 302 2.95 -9.28 -21.19
N ASP A 303 3.17 -7.97 -21.25
CA ASP A 303 4.47 -7.37 -21.52
C ASP A 303 5.46 -7.58 -20.36
N THR A 304 5.01 -7.89 -19.15
CA THR A 304 5.86 -8.39 -18.05
C THR A 304 6.40 -9.79 -18.35
N ILE A 305 5.56 -10.72 -18.80
CA ILE A 305 6.01 -12.08 -19.18
C ILE A 305 7.00 -11.99 -20.36
N GLU A 306 6.69 -11.19 -21.38
CA GLU A 306 7.58 -10.94 -22.52
C GLU A 306 8.92 -10.31 -22.08
N LYS A 307 8.89 -9.33 -21.17
CA LYS A 307 10.10 -8.68 -20.63
C LYS A 307 10.96 -9.65 -19.83
N LEU A 308 10.36 -10.40 -18.90
CA LEU A 308 11.07 -11.39 -18.07
C LEU A 308 11.73 -12.49 -18.92
N MET A 309 11.02 -13.03 -19.91
CA MET A 309 11.59 -13.99 -20.88
C MET A 309 12.72 -13.35 -21.69
N SER A 310 12.52 -12.13 -22.20
CA SER A 310 13.53 -11.43 -22.99
C SER A 310 14.80 -11.10 -22.18
N ASP A 311 14.68 -10.70 -20.92
CA ASP A 311 15.85 -10.40 -20.07
C ASP A 311 16.56 -11.67 -19.61
N PHE A 312 15.82 -12.74 -19.35
CA PHE A 312 16.42 -14.04 -19.06
C PHE A 312 17.24 -14.56 -20.25
N GLN A 313 16.71 -14.49 -21.48
CA GLN A 313 17.47 -14.89 -22.66
C GLN A 313 18.76 -14.06 -22.83
N LYS A 314 18.70 -12.73 -22.63
CA LYS A 314 19.92 -11.89 -22.64
C LYS A 314 20.94 -12.32 -21.58
N PHE A 315 20.48 -12.64 -20.36
CA PHE A 315 21.35 -13.12 -19.30
C PHE A 315 22.04 -14.45 -19.68
N ILE A 316 21.34 -15.34 -20.39
CA ILE A 316 21.93 -16.57 -20.95
C ILE A 316 22.92 -16.28 -22.09
N ASP A 317 22.56 -15.41 -23.03
CA ASP A 317 23.42 -14.99 -24.15
C ASP A 317 24.72 -14.30 -23.67
N GLU A 318 24.67 -13.60 -22.53
CA GLU A 318 25.82 -13.00 -21.85
C GLU A 318 26.63 -14.00 -21.00
N ASN A 319 26.07 -15.16 -20.66
CA ASN A 319 26.69 -16.18 -19.81
C ASN A 319 26.73 -17.60 -20.47
N PRO A 320 27.15 -17.75 -21.74
CA PRO A 320 26.99 -18.99 -22.52
C PRO A 320 27.84 -20.16 -21.99
N HIS A 321 28.81 -19.90 -21.11
CA HIS A 321 29.63 -20.93 -20.47
C HIS A 321 28.88 -21.80 -19.46
N PHE A 322 27.63 -21.46 -19.13
CA PHE A 322 26.81 -22.18 -18.15
C PHE A 322 25.62 -22.95 -18.75
N THR A 323 25.45 -22.92 -20.08
CA THR A 323 24.32 -23.56 -20.77
C THR A 323 24.76 -24.62 -21.77
N ASN A 324 24.26 -25.85 -21.61
CA ASN A 324 24.36 -26.87 -22.66
C ASN A 324 23.43 -26.50 -23.81
N SER A 325 23.99 -26.15 -24.95
CA SER A 325 23.33 -25.50 -26.09
C SER A 325 22.45 -26.44 -26.96
N GLU A 326 21.74 -27.38 -26.35
CA GLU A 326 20.88 -28.37 -27.02
C GLU A 326 19.43 -28.40 -26.49
N GLN A 327 19.05 -27.47 -25.61
CA GLN A 327 17.67 -27.34 -25.09
C GLN A 327 16.99 -26.07 -25.61
N ASP A 328 15.70 -26.19 -25.92
CA ASP A 328 14.88 -25.13 -26.49
C ASP A 328 14.50 -24.11 -25.40
N ALA A 329 15.25 -22.99 -25.33
CA ALA A 329 15.20 -22.00 -24.24
C ALA A 329 13.89 -21.18 -24.19
N THR A 330 12.94 -21.45 -25.08
CA THR A 330 11.73 -20.65 -25.32
C THR A 330 10.58 -20.92 -24.34
N SER A 331 10.70 -21.91 -23.45
CA SER A 331 9.63 -22.29 -22.50
C SER A 331 9.98 -21.96 -21.04
N LEU A 332 8.98 -21.54 -20.27
CA LEU A 332 9.13 -21.22 -18.84
C LEU A 332 9.67 -22.39 -18.00
N ASN A 333 9.39 -23.64 -18.39
CA ASN A 333 9.92 -24.82 -17.72
C ASN A 333 11.39 -25.06 -18.08
N ALA A 334 11.80 -24.90 -19.35
CA ALA A 334 13.21 -24.94 -19.73
C ALA A 334 14.02 -23.85 -19.01
N ILE A 335 13.42 -22.67 -18.75
CA ILE A 335 14.02 -21.60 -17.94
C ILE A 335 14.20 -22.05 -16.48
N LYS A 336 13.18 -22.68 -15.86
CA LYS A 336 13.30 -23.28 -14.51
C LYS A 336 14.42 -24.33 -14.43
N ASP A 337 14.47 -25.24 -15.40
CA ASP A 337 15.43 -26.34 -15.44
C ASP A 337 16.86 -25.83 -15.67
N MET A 338 17.04 -24.87 -16.59
CA MET A 338 18.33 -24.23 -16.86
C MET A 338 18.85 -23.45 -15.64
N LEU A 339 17.96 -22.79 -14.89
CA LEU A 339 18.30 -22.15 -13.62
C LEU A 339 18.83 -23.14 -12.57
N ALA A 340 18.54 -24.44 -12.64
CA ALA A 340 19.12 -25.43 -11.73
C ALA A 340 20.66 -25.42 -11.77
N GLY A 341 21.27 -25.21 -12.94
CA GLY A 341 22.71 -25.30 -13.18
C GLY A 341 23.58 -24.12 -12.74
N LEU A 342 23.02 -23.06 -12.15
CA LEU A 342 23.68 -21.76 -11.94
C LEU A 342 23.97 -21.42 -10.45
N PRO A 343 24.91 -22.09 -9.76
CA PRO A 343 25.17 -21.88 -8.33
C PRO A 343 25.82 -20.52 -8.00
N GLN A 344 26.52 -19.89 -8.96
CA GLN A 344 27.21 -18.61 -8.74
C GLN A 344 26.28 -17.39 -8.77
N PHE A 345 25.05 -17.56 -9.27
CA PHE A 345 24.06 -16.48 -9.43
C PHE A 345 22.78 -16.72 -8.62
N GLN A 346 22.89 -17.42 -7.47
CA GLN A 346 21.74 -17.89 -6.69
C GLN A 346 20.72 -16.79 -6.33
N GLU A 347 21.14 -15.58 -5.95
CA GLU A 347 20.22 -14.46 -5.65
C GLU A 347 19.40 -14.03 -6.89
N LEU A 348 20.06 -13.90 -8.04
CA LEU A 348 19.42 -13.50 -9.30
C LEU A 348 18.50 -14.61 -9.83
N LYS A 349 18.93 -15.86 -9.71
CA LYS A 349 18.13 -17.06 -9.97
C LYS A 349 16.87 -17.07 -9.13
N GLU A 350 16.96 -16.80 -7.84
CA GLU A 350 15.82 -16.81 -6.94
C GLU A 350 14.82 -15.69 -7.29
N ALA A 351 15.30 -14.48 -7.60
CA ALA A 351 14.44 -13.37 -8.04
C ALA A 351 13.71 -13.67 -9.36
N TYR A 352 14.40 -14.23 -10.38
CA TYR A 352 13.74 -14.66 -11.62
C TYR A 352 12.73 -15.78 -11.37
N SER A 353 13.09 -16.83 -10.61
CA SER A 353 12.19 -17.93 -10.26
C SER A 353 10.93 -17.43 -9.55
N LEU A 354 11.08 -16.52 -8.58
CA LEU A 354 9.98 -15.88 -7.86
C LEU A 354 9.00 -15.19 -8.84
N HIS A 355 9.51 -14.31 -9.70
CA HIS A 355 8.66 -13.52 -10.58
C HIS A 355 8.01 -14.33 -11.71
N LEU A 356 8.72 -15.31 -12.26
CA LEU A 356 8.15 -16.25 -13.24
C LEU A 356 7.07 -17.15 -12.60
N ASN A 357 7.29 -17.66 -11.38
CA ASN A 357 6.27 -18.41 -10.64
C ASN A 357 5.02 -17.56 -10.36
N MET A 358 5.19 -16.34 -9.83
CA MET A 358 4.07 -15.42 -9.57
C MET A 358 3.29 -15.08 -10.85
N ALA A 359 3.98 -14.81 -11.96
CA ALA A 359 3.32 -14.52 -13.24
C ALA A 359 2.57 -15.75 -13.79
N GLN A 360 3.16 -16.95 -13.69
CA GLN A 360 2.51 -18.19 -14.11
C GLN A 360 1.27 -18.52 -13.24
N GLU A 361 1.34 -18.35 -11.92
CA GLU A 361 0.19 -18.56 -11.03
C GLU A 361 -0.93 -17.55 -11.31
N CYS A 362 -0.59 -16.26 -11.51
CA CYS A 362 -1.55 -15.25 -11.94
C CYS A 362 -2.25 -15.64 -13.25
N MET A 363 -1.49 -16.12 -14.25
CA MET A 363 -2.05 -16.52 -15.55
C MET A 363 -2.85 -17.83 -15.47
N ASN A 364 -2.50 -18.76 -14.57
CA ASN A 364 -3.30 -19.94 -14.28
C ASN A 364 -4.67 -19.52 -13.72
N ILE A 365 -4.70 -18.67 -12.70
CA ILE A 365 -5.94 -18.17 -12.09
C ILE A 365 -6.76 -17.38 -13.12
N PHE A 366 -6.11 -16.50 -13.91
CA PHE A 366 -6.75 -15.72 -14.98
C PHE A 366 -7.53 -16.58 -15.97
N GLN A 367 -6.96 -17.71 -16.40
CA GLN A 367 -7.64 -18.66 -17.30
C GLN A 367 -8.68 -19.52 -16.55
N HIS A 368 -8.34 -20.06 -15.37
CA HIS A 368 -9.23 -20.97 -14.64
C HIS A 368 -10.48 -20.28 -14.07
N HIS A 369 -10.40 -19.02 -13.66
CA HIS A 369 -11.53 -18.24 -13.13
C HIS A 369 -12.27 -17.44 -14.23
N LYS A 370 -11.94 -17.63 -15.52
CA LYS A 370 -12.48 -16.87 -16.66
C LYS A 370 -12.41 -15.35 -16.49
N LEU A 371 -11.30 -14.85 -15.94
CA LEU A 371 -11.10 -13.41 -15.77
C LEU A 371 -11.19 -12.59 -17.08
N PRO A 372 -10.87 -13.12 -18.29
CA PRO A 372 -11.20 -12.43 -19.55
C PRO A 372 -12.69 -12.07 -19.70
N ASP A 373 -13.58 -13.03 -19.46
CA ASP A 373 -15.02 -12.88 -19.68
C ASP A 373 -15.62 -11.93 -18.64
N ILE A 374 -15.17 -12.04 -17.38
CA ILE A 374 -15.50 -11.11 -16.31
C ILE A 374 -15.02 -9.70 -16.68
N ALA A 375 -13.76 -9.54 -17.05
CA ALA A 375 -13.15 -8.24 -17.28
C ALA A 375 -13.76 -7.48 -18.47
N SER A 376 -14.14 -8.15 -19.57
CA SER A 376 -14.83 -7.46 -20.68
C SER A 376 -16.13 -6.79 -20.20
N VAL A 377 -16.88 -7.47 -19.30
CA VAL A 377 -18.08 -6.93 -18.66
C VAL A 377 -17.73 -5.86 -17.62
N GLU A 378 -16.76 -6.09 -16.72
CA GLU A 378 -16.35 -5.11 -15.72
C GLU A 378 -15.85 -3.80 -16.34
N GLN A 379 -15.01 -3.86 -17.37
CA GLN A 379 -14.52 -2.71 -18.11
C GLN A 379 -15.68 -1.95 -18.78
N SER A 380 -16.72 -2.66 -19.21
CA SER A 380 -17.93 -2.08 -19.80
C SER A 380 -18.88 -1.44 -18.77
N LEU A 381 -18.88 -1.93 -17.53
CA LEU A 381 -19.56 -1.30 -16.39
C LEU A 381 -18.79 -0.06 -15.89
N ALA A 382 -17.46 -0.18 -15.77
CA ALA A 382 -16.55 0.83 -15.22
C ALA A 382 -16.39 2.05 -16.13
N THR A 383 -16.22 1.83 -17.45
CA THR A 383 -16.11 2.93 -18.43
C THR A 383 -17.47 3.40 -18.96
N GLY A 384 -18.53 2.61 -18.77
CA GLY A 384 -19.83 2.81 -19.40
C GLY A 384 -19.84 2.59 -20.92
N LEU A 385 -18.76 2.03 -21.48
CA LEU A 385 -18.55 1.80 -22.91
C LEU A 385 -18.13 0.36 -23.20
N ASP A 386 -18.62 -0.23 -24.29
CA ASP A 386 -18.09 -1.47 -24.85
C ASP A 386 -16.73 -1.25 -25.54
N GLU A 387 -16.13 -2.33 -26.05
CA GLU A 387 -14.81 -2.35 -26.69
C GLU A 387 -14.76 -1.52 -28.01
N ASP A 388 -15.91 -1.33 -28.65
CA ASP A 388 -16.12 -0.42 -29.79
C ASP A 388 -16.17 1.08 -29.38
N PHE A 389 -16.03 1.40 -28.08
CA PHE A 389 -16.33 2.70 -27.46
C PHE A 389 -17.77 3.18 -27.66
N ARG A 390 -18.72 2.25 -27.78
CA ARG A 390 -20.16 2.52 -27.90
C ARG A 390 -20.85 2.23 -26.57
N LYS A 391 -22.14 2.58 -26.46
CA LYS A 391 -22.92 2.28 -25.26
C LYS A 391 -23.24 0.78 -25.22
N PRO A 392 -22.79 0.02 -24.19
CA PRO A 392 -22.92 -1.41 -24.14
C PRO A 392 -24.38 -1.86 -24.04
N LYS A 393 -24.66 -3.04 -24.59
CA LYS A 393 -25.99 -3.64 -24.69
C LYS A 393 -26.02 -4.98 -23.96
N ASN A 394 -27.21 -5.36 -23.49
CA ASN A 394 -27.50 -6.69 -22.91
C ASN A 394 -26.58 -7.07 -21.72
N LEU A 395 -25.97 -6.10 -21.03
CA LEU A 395 -25.06 -6.36 -19.90
C LEU A 395 -25.71 -7.18 -18.79
N ALA A 396 -27.01 -6.99 -18.54
CA ALA A 396 -27.74 -7.80 -17.55
C ALA A 396 -27.76 -9.29 -17.92
N ASP A 397 -27.98 -9.61 -19.21
CA ASP A 397 -27.99 -11.00 -19.70
C ASP A 397 -26.59 -11.62 -19.68
N GLN A 398 -25.55 -10.82 -19.87
CA GLN A 398 -24.15 -11.24 -19.75
C GLN A 398 -23.78 -11.53 -18.30
N ILE A 399 -24.11 -10.62 -17.38
CA ILE A 399 -23.87 -10.77 -15.94
C ILE A 399 -24.60 -12.01 -15.41
N VAL A 400 -25.87 -12.22 -15.74
CA VAL A 400 -26.63 -13.40 -15.27
C VAL A 400 -25.98 -14.72 -15.73
N ARG A 401 -25.34 -14.76 -16.91
CA ARG A 401 -24.57 -15.94 -17.36
C ARG A 401 -23.27 -16.13 -16.57
N LEU A 402 -22.53 -15.05 -16.30
CA LEU A 402 -21.28 -15.13 -15.53
C LEU A 402 -21.55 -15.51 -14.06
N LEU A 403 -22.66 -15.06 -13.47
CA LEU A 403 -23.07 -15.43 -12.11
C LEU A 403 -23.50 -16.91 -11.98
N ASP A 404 -23.87 -17.55 -13.09
CA ASP A 404 -24.23 -18.98 -13.18
C ASP A 404 -23.01 -19.90 -13.35
N ASP A 405 -21.86 -19.35 -13.77
CA ASP A 405 -20.70 -20.13 -14.21
C ASP A 405 -19.89 -20.67 -13.04
N GLU A 406 -19.83 -22.00 -12.89
CA GLU A 406 -19.13 -22.70 -11.78
C GLU A 406 -17.62 -22.38 -11.70
N SER A 407 -16.99 -21.89 -12.77
CA SER A 407 -15.59 -21.47 -12.75
C SER A 407 -15.36 -20.11 -12.08
N ILE A 408 -16.41 -19.30 -11.93
CA ILE A 408 -16.32 -17.93 -11.38
C ILE A 408 -16.62 -17.97 -9.88
N GLY A 409 -15.64 -17.60 -9.06
CA GLY A 409 -15.70 -17.72 -7.60
C GLY A 409 -16.66 -16.73 -6.91
N PRO A 410 -17.14 -17.02 -5.68
CA PRO A 410 -18.07 -16.14 -4.95
C PRO A 410 -17.60 -14.68 -4.78
N SER A 411 -16.29 -14.47 -4.57
CA SER A 411 -15.68 -13.14 -4.50
C SER A 411 -15.95 -12.33 -5.77
N ASP A 412 -15.75 -12.95 -6.93
CA ASP A 412 -15.77 -12.28 -8.23
C ASP A 412 -17.22 -12.10 -8.72
N ARG A 413 -18.11 -13.04 -8.36
CA ARG A 413 -19.57 -12.85 -8.47
C ARG A 413 -20.05 -11.62 -7.68
N LEU A 414 -19.57 -11.43 -6.44
CA LEU A 414 -19.95 -10.27 -5.62
C LEU A 414 -19.36 -8.96 -6.16
N ARG A 415 -18.10 -8.94 -6.59
CA ARG A 415 -17.45 -7.80 -7.27
C ARG A 415 -18.23 -7.36 -8.50
N LEU A 416 -18.65 -8.31 -9.35
CA LEU A 416 -19.45 -8.04 -10.54
C LEU A 416 -20.82 -7.44 -10.21
N ILE A 417 -21.48 -7.91 -9.13
CA ILE A 417 -22.75 -7.32 -8.65
C ILE A 417 -22.54 -5.91 -8.09
N MET A 418 -21.46 -5.65 -7.33
CA MET A 418 -21.12 -4.30 -6.86
C MET A 418 -20.94 -3.32 -8.03
N LEU A 419 -20.13 -3.69 -9.03
CA LEU A 419 -19.90 -2.88 -10.23
C LEU A 419 -21.19 -2.66 -11.03
N TYR A 420 -22.07 -3.66 -11.11
CA TYR A 420 -23.38 -3.51 -11.76
C TYR A 420 -24.28 -2.52 -11.02
N ILE A 421 -24.37 -2.60 -9.68
CA ILE A 421 -25.19 -1.68 -8.87
C ILE A 421 -24.68 -0.23 -9.01
N ILE A 422 -23.37 -0.02 -8.97
CA ILE A 422 -22.73 1.29 -9.20
C ILE A 422 -23.07 1.82 -10.61
N PHE A 423 -22.86 1.01 -11.66
CA PHE A 423 -23.17 1.38 -13.06
C PHE A 423 -24.67 1.70 -13.29
N ARG A 424 -25.57 1.07 -12.53
CA ARG A 424 -27.03 1.23 -12.69
C ARG A 424 -27.62 2.40 -11.91
N ASP A 425 -26.81 3.11 -11.11
CA ASP A 425 -27.25 4.10 -10.11
C ASP A 425 -28.36 3.49 -9.22
N GLY A 426 -28.03 2.35 -8.61
CA GLY A 426 -28.91 1.54 -7.78
C GLY A 426 -29.84 0.61 -8.56
N ILE A 427 -30.42 -0.38 -7.89
CA ILE A 427 -31.49 -1.25 -8.40
C ILE A 427 -32.55 -1.51 -7.31
N ILE A 428 -33.59 -2.28 -7.62
CA ILE A 428 -34.64 -2.63 -6.65
C ILE A 428 -34.09 -3.71 -5.69
N MET A 429 -34.39 -3.65 -4.40
CA MET A 429 -33.82 -4.58 -3.40
C MET A 429 -34.20 -6.04 -3.71
N GLU A 430 -35.42 -6.30 -4.19
CA GLU A 430 -35.84 -7.61 -4.67
C GLU A 430 -35.03 -8.12 -5.87
N ASP A 431 -34.45 -7.22 -6.69
CA ASP A 431 -33.52 -7.61 -7.75
C ASP A 431 -32.11 -7.89 -7.22
N ILE A 432 -31.66 -7.19 -6.17
CA ILE A 432 -30.42 -7.53 -5.44
C ILE A 432 -30.52 -8.95 -4.89
N GLN A 433 -31.61 -9.26 -4.18
CA GLN A 433 -31.84 -10.58 -3.59
C GLN A 433 -31.93 -11.69 -4.67
N ARG A 434 -32.52 -11.41 -5.83
CA ARG A 434 -32.52 -12.33 -6.99
C ARG A 434 -31.11 -12.57 -7.54
N LEU A 435 -30.30 -11.51 -7.70
CA LEU A 435 -28.93 -11.63 -8.20
C LEU A 435 -28.05 -12.43 -7.24
N LEU A 436 -28.15 -12.20 -5.93
CA LEU A 436 -27.42 -12.98 -4.92
C LEU A 436 -27.85 -14.45 -4.92
N ALA A 437 -29.16 -14.73 -4.95
CA ALA A 437 -29.67 -16.09 -4.98
C ALA A 437 -29.26 -16.85 -6.26
N HIS A 438 -29.32 -16.20 -7.42
CA HIS A 438 -28.84 -16.76 -8.69
C HIS A 438 -27.33 -17.02 -8.66
N ALA A 439 -26.55 -16.05 -8.16
CA ALA A 439 -25.11 -16.19 -7.95
C ALA A 439 -24.71 -17.21 -6.87
N SER A 440 -25.67 -17.85 -6.18
CA SER A 440 -25.45 -18.74 -5.04
C SER A 440 -24.68 -18.09 -3.88
N LEU A 441 -24.86 -16.78 -3.69
CA LEU A 441 -24.21 -15.99 -2.64
C LEU A 441 -25.05 -15.94 -1.35
N PRO A 442 -24.42 -15.82 -0.17
CA PRO A 442 -25.12 -15.59 1.09
C PRO A 442 -26.06 -14.37 1.04
N PRO A 443 -27.31 -14.46 1.55
CA PRO A 443 -28.21 -13.31 1.62
C PRO A 443 -27.67 -12.13 2.44
N GLN A 444 -26.71 -12.39 3.34
CA GLN A 444 -25.99 -11.38 4.12
C GLN A 444 -25.12 -10.46 3.26
N ASP A 445 -24.73 -10.88 2.05
CA ASP A 445 -23.94 -10.04 1.14
C ASP A 445 -24.74 -8.80 0.67
N ALA A 446 -26.07 -8.83 0.79
CA ALA A 446 -26.91 -7.65 0.60
C ALA A 446 -26.57 -6.50 1.58
N GLU A 447 -26.08 -6.80 2.79
CA GLU A 447 -25.55 -5.77 3.70
C GLU A 447 -24.29 -5.12 3.12
N VAL A 448 -23.38 -5.91 2.55
CA VAL A 448 -22.14 -5.42 1.92
C VAL A 448 -22.47 -4.51 0.74
N LEU A 449 -23.45 -4.90 -0.08
CA LEU A 449 -23.93 -4.09 -1.19
C LEU A 449 -24.57 -2.77 -0.69
N THR A 450 -25.39 -2.82 0.37
CA THR A 450 -26.05 -1.64 0.95
C THR A 450 -25.06 -0.70 1.65
N ASN A 451 -24.02 -1.24 2.29
CA ASN A 451 -23.00 -0.45 3.00
C ASN A 451 -22.19 0.48 2.08
N LEU A 452 -22.22 0.28 0.75
CA LEU A 452 -21.66 1.23 -0.21
C LEU A 452 -22.36 2.61 -0.17
N GLU A 453 -23.60 2.71 0.34
CA GLU A 453 -24.28 4.01 0.53
C GLU A 453 -23.57 4.89 1.58
N LEU A 454 -22.88 4.30 2.57
CA LEU A 454 -22.04 5.01 3.53
C LEU A 454 -20.79 5.65 2.88
N LEU A 455 -20.39 5.15 1.71
CA LEU A 455 -19.33 5.67 0.84
C LEU A 455 -19.88 6.51 -0.32
N GLY A 456 -21.18 6.81 -0.32
CA GLY A 456 -21.82 7.70 -1.29
C GLY A 456 -22.40 7.06 -2.53
N ALA A 457 -22.36 5.72 -2.66
CA ALA A 457 -23.10 5.04 -3.71
C ALA A 457 -24.62 5.26 -3.59
N HIS A 458 -25.34 4.96 -4.66
CA HIS A 458 -26.78 4.76 -4.66
C HIS A 458 -27.00 3.28 -4.98
N THR A 459 -27.47 2.48 -4.03
CA THR A 459 -27.50 1.01 -4.17
C THR A 459 -28.92 0.50 -4.36
N THR A 460 -29.85 1.08 -3.60
CA THR A 460 -31.28 0.80 -3.68
C THR A 460 -32.02 1.93 -4.39
N LYS A 461 -33.13 1.61 -5.07
CA LYS A 461 -34.10 2.63 -5.55
C LYS A 461 -35.53 2.10 -5.61
N LEU A 462 -36.47 3.01 -5.44
CA LEU A 462 -37.91 2.78 -5.54
C LEU A 462 -38.38 2.92 -6.99
N LEU A 463 -39.46 2.20 -7.35
CA LEU A 463 -40.04 2.23 -8.70
C LEU A 463 -40.52 3.62 -9.17
N LYS A 464 -40.64 4.58 -8.26
CA LYS A 464 -41.11 5.95 -8.52
C LYS A 464 -40.02 7.02 -8.42
N ASP A 465 -38.77 6.64 -8.14
CA ASP A 465 -37.69 7.62 -7.99
C ASP A 465 -37.39 8.30 -9.33
N PRO A 466 -37.20 9.63 -9.35
CA PRO A 466 -36.78 10.32 -10.57
C PRO A 466 -35.42 9.81 -11.00
N LYS A 467 -35.21 9.67 -12.33
CA LYS A 467 -33.88 9.35 -12.87
C LYS A 467 -32.89 10.43 -12.45
N ARG A 468 -32.01 10.09 -11.52
CA ARG A 468 -30.81 10.86 -11.22
C ARG A 468 -29.93 10.85 -12.47
N THR A 469 -29.36 11.99 -12.81
CA THR A 469 -28.33 12.10 -13.84
C THR A 469 -26.99 12.16 -13.13
N THR A 470 -26.39 11.00 -12.89
CA THR A 470 -25.11 10.85 -12.21
C THR A 470 -24.03 11.51 -13.08
N GLN A 471 -23.64 12.73 -12.72
CA GLN A 471 -22.63 13.47 -13.48
C GLN A 471 -21.26 12.89 -13.16
N SER A 472 -20.57 12.34 -14.17
CA SER A 472 -19.19 11.90 -14.04
C SER A 472 -18.31 13.02 -13.49
N LEU A 473 -17.43 12.67 -12.56
CA LEU A 473 -16.52 13.59 -11.87
C LEU A 473 -15.60 14.31 -12.88
N PHE A 474 -15.07 13.54 -13.83
CA PHE A 474 -14.29 14.02 -14.97
C PHE A 474 -15.02 13.75 -16.29
N PRO A 475 -14.81 14.56 -17.35
CA PRO A 475 -15.35 14.27 -18.67
C PRO A 475 -14.82 12.93 -19.19
N ALA A 476 -15.71 12.09 -19.73
CA ALA A 476 -15.30 10.85 -20.38
C ALA A 476 -14.36 11.17 -21.56
N LYS A 477 -13.16 10.55 -21.57
CA LYS A 477 -12.24 10.64 -22.70
C LYS A 477 -12.90 9.98 -23.91
N THR A 478 -13.14 10.75 -24.98
CA THR A 478 -13.54 10.19 -26.27
C THR A 478 -12.45 9.25 -26.78
N ALA A 479 -12.85 8.21 -27.52
CA ALA A 479 -11.99 7.08 -27.94
C ALA A 479 -10.54 7.51 -28.28
N PRO A 480 -9.52 6.94 -27.60
CA PRO A 480 -8.13 7.31 -27.83
C PRO A 480 -7.71 6.95 -29.26
N THR A 481 -6.94 7.83 -29.90
CA THR A 481 -6.57 7.73 -31.33
C THR A 481 -5.81 6.45 -31.69
N ALA A 482 -5.25 5.76 -30.68
CA ALA A 482 -4.86 4.36 -30.73
C ALA A 482 -4.85 3.79 -29.30
N GLN A 483 -5.83 2.95 -28.96
CA GLN A 483 -5.62 1.84 -28.02
C GLN A 483 -5.43 0.58 -28.88
N SER A 484 -4.46 -0.26 -28.52
CA SER A 484 -4.32 -1.58 -29.15
C SER A 484 -5.43 -2.50 -28.66
N GLU A 485 -5.98 -3.34 -29.53
CA GLU A 485 -6.96 -4.38 -29.18
C GLU A 485 -6.44 -5.30 -28.05
N GLU A 486 -5.10 -5.43 -27.97
CA GLU A 486 -4.34 -6.15 -26.94
C GLU A 486 -4.59 -5.69 -25.49
N TYR A 487 -5.19 -4.51 -25.28
CA TYR A 487 -5.51 -3.96 -23.94
C TYR A 487 -7.02 -3.71 -23.73
N ALA A 488 -7.90 -4.36 -24.50
CA ALA A 488 -9.36 -4.22 -24.38
C ALA A 488 -9.91 -4.53 -22.95
N LEU A 489 -9.19 -5.36 -22.18
CA LEU A 489 -9.48 -5.72 -20.79
C LEU A 489 -8.90 -4.73 -19.75
N SER A 490 -8.30 -3.61 -20.18
CA SER A 490 -7.63 -2.62 -19.31
C SER A 490 -7.89 -1.17 -19.78
N ARG A 491 -9.17 -0.85 -20.02
CA ARG A 491 -9.65 0.44 -20.54
C ARG A 491 -9.96 1.48 -19.46
N PHE A 492 -10.28 1.04 -18.24
CA PHE A 492 -10.56 1.87 -17.08
C PHE A 492 -9.31 2.62 -16.59
N GLU A 493 -9.50 3.89 -16.21
CA GLU A 493 -8.48 4.70 -15.54
C GLU A 493 -9.05 5.18 -14.20
N PRO A 494 -8.34 4.98 -13.07
CA PRO A 494 -8.79 5.46 -11.76
C PRO A 494 -9.02 6.98 -11.77
N MET A 495 -10.05 7.46 -11.05
CA MET A 495 -10.38 8.90 -11.00
C MET A 495 -9.21 9.75 -10.47
N LEU A 496 -8.35 9.16 -9.63
CA LEU A 496 -7.10 9.77 -9.16
C LEU A 496 -6.12 10.09 -10.30
N LYS A 497 -6.05 9.27 -11.35
CA LYS A 497 -5.23 9.56 -12.55
C LYS A 497 -5.76 10.77 -13.31
N LEU A 498 -7.08 10.85 -13.48
CA LEU A 498 -7.75 11.97 -14.16
C LEU A 498 -7.60 13.28 -13.36
N MET A 499 -7.73 13.21 -12.04
CA MET A 499 -7.43 14.31 -11.12
C MET A 499 -5.98 14.80 -11.28
N LEU A 500 -5.01 13.89 -11.24
CA LEU A 500 -3.58 14.20 -11.39
C LEU A 500 -3.24 14.80 -12.76
N GLU A 501 -3.87 14.32 -13.84
CA GLU A 501 -3.76 14.94 -15.15
C GLU A 501 -4.21 16.41 -15.15
N ASP A 502 -5.35 16.71 -14.54
CA ASP A 502 -5.91 18.06 -14.54
C ASP A 502 -5.19 19.01 -13.57
N ILE A 503 -4.58 18.49 -12.49
CA ILE A 503 -3.60 19.23 -11.68
C ILE A 503 -2.37 19.58 -12.55
N ALA A 504 -1.82 18.61 -13.29
CA ALA A 504 -0.64 18.84 -14.12
C ALA A 504 -0.88 19.87 -15.24
N LYS A 505 -2.14 20.02 -15.70
CA LYS A 505 -2.60 21.00 -16.69
C LYS A 505 -2.93 22.40 -16.11
N GLY A 506 -3.11 22.54 -14.80
CA GLY A 506 -3.69 23.76 -14.20
C GLY A 506 -5.18 23.94 -14.53
N ALA A 507 -5.93 22.83 -14.57
CA ALA A 507 -7.32 22.74 -15.01
C ALA A 507 -8.28 22.06 -14.00
N LEU A 508 -7.77 21.55 -12.87
CA LEU A 508 -8.60 20.86 -11.88
C LEU A 508 -9.66 21.80 -11.28
N ASP A 509 -10.93 21.44 -11.41
CA ASP A 509 -12.10 22.20 -10.96
C ASP A 509 -12.02 22.63 -9.48
N GLN A 510 -12.09 23.95 -9.23
CA GLN A 510 -12.02 24.52 -7.89
C GLN A 510 -13.34 24.41 -7.09
N THR A 511 -14.46 24.03 -7.70
CA THR A 511 -15.73 23.79 -6.98
C THR A 511 -15.75 22.42 -6.31
N THR A 512 -15.23 21.40 -7.02
CA THR A 512 -15.16 19.99 -6.58
C THR A 512 -13.83 19.66 -5.90
N PHE A 513 -12.76 20.39 -6.24
CA PHE A 513 -11.45 20.31 -5.57
C PHE A 513 -11.00 21.70 -5.08
N PRO A 514 -11.75 22.34 -4.16
CA PRO A 514 -11.40 23.63 -3.54
C PRO A 514 -10.01 23.63 -2.89
N TYR A 515 -9.44 24.84 -2.80
CA TYR A 515 -8.33 25.12 -1.89
C TYR A 515 -8.85 25.33 -0.45
N VAL A 516 -8.00 25.04 0.55
CA VAL A 516 -8.23 25.47 1.94
C VAL A 516 -7.94 26.96 2.10
N LYS A 517 -6.80 27.40 1.55
CA LYS A 517 -6.42 28.81 1.37
C LYS A 517 -6.37 29.13 -0.13
N PRO A 518 -7.31 29.94 -0.66
CA PRO A 518 -7.25 30.37 -2.05
C PRO A 518 -5.93 31.09 -2.38
N PRO A 519 -5.33 30.88 -3.56
CA PRO A 519 -4.21 31.68 -4.03
C PRO A 519 -4.58 33.17 -4.05
N LEU A 520 -3.67 34.04 -3.60
CA LEU A 520 -3.84 35.50 -3.72
C LEU A 520 -3.71 35.98 -5.18
N ASP A 521 -3.05 35.19 -6.02
CA ASP A 521 -2.68 35.54 -7.38
C ASP A 521 -2.93 34.33 -8.31
N ASN A 522 -3.96 34.43 -9.17
CA ASN A 522 -4.27 33.39 -10.16
C ASN A 522 -3.35 33.46 -11.40
N SER A 523 -2.37 34.36 -11.41
CA SER A 523 -1.43 34.59 -12.50
C SER A 523 -0.59 33.35 -12.84
N GLU A 524 -0.21 32.52 -11.86
CA GLU A 524 0.46 31.23 -12.09
C GLU A 524 -0.42 30.23 -12.85
N GLU A 525 -1.72 30.17 -12.55
CA GLU A 525 -2.65 29.20 -13.15
C GLU A 525 -3.02 29.62 -14.59
N LEU A 526 -3.19 30.93 -14.84
CA LEU A 526 -3.24 31.50 -16.19
C LEU A 526 -1.93 31.25 -16.98
N ALA A 527 -0.77 31.36 -16.34
CA ALA A 527 0.51 31.09 -16.99
C ALA A 527 0.66 29.62 -17.39
N ALA A 528 0.24 28.68 -16.52
CA ALA A 528 0.20 27.26 -16.84
C ALA A 528 -0.72 26.96 -18.04
N GLN A 529 -1.94 27.51 -18.04
CA GLN A 529 -2.86 27.40 -19.17
C GLN A 529 -2.28 28.00 -20.46
N SER A 530 -1.50 29.08 -20.36
CA SER A 530 -0.83 29.68 -21.53
C SER A 530 0.25 28.78 -22.16
N GLN A 531 0.92 27.94 -21.36
CA GLN A 531 1.93 26.99 -21.87
C GLN A 531 1.33 25.72 -22.49
N ALA A 532 0.04 25.44 -22.27
CA ALA A 532 -0.68 24.42 -23.04
C ALA A 532 -0.93 24.83 -24.52
N SER A 533 -0.62 26.08 -24.88
CA SER A 533 -0.70 26.56 -26.26
C SER A 533 0.41 26.00 -27.14
N LEU A 534 0.04 25.32 -28.23
CA LEU A 534 0.96 24.75 -29.23
C LEU A 534 1.88 25.78 -29.94
N ARG A 535 1.75 27.08 -29.63
CA ARG A 535 2.53 28.18 -30.23
C ARG A 535 3.80 28.53 -29.46
N SER A 536 4.02 28.00 -28.25
CA SER A 536 5.13 28.36 -27.37
C SER A 536 5.99 27.17 -26.90
N ALA A 537 5.61 25.93 -27.21
CA ALA A 537 6.39 24.74 -26.84
C ALA A 537 7.74 24.66 -27.59
N LYS A 538 8.85 24.75 -26.85
CA LYS A 538 10.19 24.45 -27.41
C LYS A 538 10.32 22.94 -27.67
N PRO A 539 10.95 22.51 -28.79
CA PRO A 539 10.99 21.10 -29.17
C PRO A 539 11.87 20.26 -28.24
N THR A 540 11.41 19.05 -27.91
CA THR A 540 11.89 18.24 -26.78
C THR A 540 13.26 17.58 -26.97
N TRP A 541 13.83 17.59 -28.18
CA TRP A 541 15.05 16.84 -28.53
C TRP A 541 16.35 17.38 -27.92
N ALA A 542 16.32 18.56 -27.28
CA ALA A 542 17.51 19.25 -26.79
C ALA A 542 17.85 19.01 -25.30
N LYS A 543 17.15 18.10 -24.59
CA LYS A 543 17.49 17.75 -23.20
C LYS A 543 18.64 16.73 -23.13
N ASN A 544 19.85 17.20 -22.89
CA ASN A 544 21.02 16.35 -22.62
C ASN A 544 20.89 15.61 -21.26
N ARG A 545 21.48 14.41 -21.19
CA ARG A 545 21.60 13.61 -19.97
C ARG A 545 22.69 14.18 -19.04
N THR A 546 22.32 15.11 -18.16
CA THR A 546 23.13 15.48 -16.99
C THR A 546 22.34 15.27 -15.71
N SER A 547 22.98 14.67 -14.70
CA SER A 547 22.39 14.16 -13.45
C SER A 547 22.05 15.24 -12.41
N THR A 548 21.68 16.44 -12.85
CA THR A 548 21.01 17.41 -11.98
C THR A 548 19.61 16.90 -11.64
N VAL A 549 19.23 16.91 -10.36
CA VAL A 549 17.84 16.65 -9.95
C VAL A 549 16.94 17.64 -10.70
N GLU A 550 16.05 17.14 -11.56
CA GLU A 550 15.15 18.01 -12.30
C GLU A 550 14.27 18.78 -11.32
N ASN A 551 14.09 20.08 -11.56
CA ASN A 551 13.31 20.98 -10.71
C ASN A 551 11.79 20.75 -10.90
N ARG A 552 11.33 19.56 -10.52
CA ARG A 552 9.95 19.08 -10.66
C ARG A 552 9.12 19.54 -9.48
N GLN A 553 7.93 20.07 -9.76
CA GLN A 553 6.93 20.36 -8.74
C GLN A 553 6.50 19.04 -8.05
N ARG A 554 6.51 19.03 -6.71
CA ARG A 554 6.00 17.91 -5.91
C ARG A 554 4.48 17.98 -5.82
N ILE A 555 3.81 16.85 -6.00
CA ILE A 555 2.37 16.69 -5.81
C ILE A 555 2.19 15.56 -4.80
N ILE A 556 1.45 15.81 -3.73
CA ILE A 556 1.13 14.81 -2.70
C ILE A 556 -0.38 14.57 -2.79
N VAL A 557 -0.82 13.32 -2.82
CA VAL A 557 -2.23 12.94 -2.68
C VAL A 557 -2.37 12.12 -1.42
N PHE A 558 -3.25 12.52 -0.49
CA PHE A 558 -3.61 11.69 0.66
C PHE A 558 -4.98 11.05 0.46
N MET A 559 -5.01 9.72 0.50
CA MET A 559 -6.17 8.87 0.29
C MET A 559 -6.71 8.34 1.63
N ALA A 560 -7.78 8.96 2.12
CA ALA A 560 -8.46 8.59 3.36
C ALA A 560 -9.26 7.29 3.19
N GLY A 561 -9.04 6.31 4.07
CA GLY A 561 -9.69 5.01 3.98
C GLY A 561 -9.15 4.11 2.87
N GLY A 562 -7.83 4.12 2.68
CA GLY A 562 -7.12 3.15 1.84
C GLY A 562 -6.96 3.55 0.37
N ALA A 563 -5.92 3.00 -0.27
CA ALA A 563 -5.64 3.18 -1.70
C ALA A 563 -5.24 1.86 -2.38
N THR A 564 -5.47 1.78 -3.68
CA THR A 564 -5.23 0.60 -4.51
C THR A 564 -3.87 0.69 -5.21
N TYR A 565 -3.38 -0.44 -5.72
CA TYR A 565 -2.19 -0.46 -6.57
C TYR A 565 -2.40 0.24 -7.92
N SER A 566 -3.64 0.32 -8.43
CA SER A 566 -4.01 1.13 -9.60
C SER A 566 -3.72 2.62 -9.39
N GLU A 567 -4.04 3.14 -8.20
CA GLU A 567 -3.85 4.53 -7.81
C GLU A 567 -2.36 4.82 -7.52
N SER A 568 -1.61 3.85 -6.98
CA SER A 568 -0.13 3.97 -6.89
C SER A 568 0.49 4.08 -8.28
N ARG A 569 0.13 3.17 -9.20
CA ARG A 569 0.63 3.20 -10.59
C ARG A 569 0.32 4.53 -11.27
N ALA A 570 -0.88 5.07 -11.11
CA ALA A 570 -1.27 6.37 -11.66
C ALA A 570 -0.32 7.52 -11.20
N CYS A 571 0.15 7.52 -9.95
CA CYS A 571 1.15 8.49 -9.49
C CYS A 571 2.49 8.33 -10.24
N TYR A 572 2.98 7.09 -10.43
CA TYR A 572 4.19 6.83 -11.20
C TYR A 572 4.04 7.22 -12.69
N GLU A 573 2.92 6.87 -13.33
CA GLU A 573 2.61 7.24 -14.72
C GLU A 573 2.62 8.77 -14.93
N ILE A 574 1.99 9.53 -14.02
CA ILE A 574 1.94 11.00 -14.11
C ILE A 574 3.29 11.63 -13.76
N SER A 575 4.00 11.09 -12.76
CA SER A 575 5.37 11.51 -12.40
C SER A 575 6.32 11.43 -13.61
N GLN A 576 6.26 10.32 -14.35
CA GLN A 576 7.03 10.14 -15.58
C GLN A 576 6.53 11.04 -16.72
N SER A 577 5.26 10.94 -17.10
CA SER A 577 4.70 11.57 -18.31
C SER A 577 4.53 13.10 -18.22
N ARG A 578 4.37 13.67 -17.02
CA ARG A 578 4.16 15.12 -16.81
C ARG A 578 5.36 15.83 -16.18
N SER A 579 6.48 15.14 -15.94
CA SER A 579 7.67 15.70 -15.26
C SER A 579 7.33 16.38 -13.93
N ARG A 580 6.52 15.70 -13.12
CA ARG A 580 6.22 16.03 -11.71
C ARG A 580 6.90 14.99 -10.83
N ASP A 581 6.94 15.22 -9.52
CA ASP A 581 7.24 14.17 -8.53
C ASP A 581 5.96 13.93 -7.73
N VAL A 582 5.21 12.87 -8.05
CA VAL A 582 3.86 12.62 -7.50
C VAL A 582 3.90 11.51 -6.45
N PHE A 583 3.51 11.80 -5.21
CA PHE A 583 3.49 10.87 -4.09
C PHE A 583 2.06 10.50 -3.71
N LEU A 584 1.77 9.20 -3.59
CA LEU A 584 0.55 8.69 -2.95
C LEU A 584 0.83 8.43 -1.47
N ALA A 585 0.03 9.03 -0.60
CA ALA A 585 -0.03 8.74 0.82
C ALA A 585 -1.41 8.14 1.15
N THR A 586 -1.47 7.16 2.03
CA THR A 586 -2.75 6.52 2.41
C THR A 586 -2.69 5.94 3.83
N SER A 587 -3.86 5.66 4.42
CA SER A 587 -3.91 4.90 5.67
C SER A 587 -3.39 3.46 5.53
N HIS A 588 -3.69 2.79 4.42
CA HIS A 588 -3.30 1.39 4.13
C HIS A 588 -3.50 1.06 2.64
N MET A 589 -2.97 -0.08 2.18
CA MET A 589 -3.26 -0.59 0.84
C MET A 589 -4.54 -1.43 0.83
N LEU A 590 -5.27 -1.36 -0.28
CA LEU A 590 -6.49 -2.12 -0.57
C LEU A 590 -6.20 -3.15 -1.66
N THR A 591 -6.53 -4.41 -1.36
CA THR A 591 -6.85 -5.43 -2.37
C THR A 591 -8.38 -5.50 -2.49
N PRO A 592 -8.95 -5.94 -3.62
CA PRO A 592 -10.41 -6.01 -3.78
C PRO A 592 -11.10 -6.85 -2.69
N ALA A 593 -10.56 -8.03 -2.37
CA ALA A 593 -11.06 -8.86 -1.27
C ALA A 593 -11.00 -8.15 0.10
N PHE A 594 -9.97 -7.34 0.37
CA PHE A 594 -9.87 -6.60 1.62
C PHE A 594 -10.83 -5.39 1.67
N TYR A 595 -11.04 -4.69 0.56
CA TYR A 595 -12.03 -3.62 0.46
C TYR A 595 -13.46 -4.15 0.65
N VAL A 596 -13.83 -5.25 -0.02
CA VAL A 596 -15.14 -5.92 0.15
C VAL A 596 -15.36 -6.31 1.61
N ARG A 597 -14.33 -6.85 2.30
CA ARG A 597 -14.38 -7.10 3.74
C ARG A 597 -14.61 -5.82 4.55
N GLN A 598 -13.87 -4.74 4.28
CA GLN A 598 -14.01 -3.48 5.02
C GLN A 598 -15.38 -2.83 4.82
N VAL A 599 -15.96 -2.90 3.62
CA VAL A 599 -17.35 -2.51 3.35
C VAL A 599 -18.33 -3.39 4.13
N SER A 600 -18.10 -4.71 4.19
CA SER A 600 -18.87 -5.63 5.05
C SER A 600 -18.75 -5.27 6.54
N ASP A 601 -17.60 -4.76 6.99
CA ASP A 601 -17.39 -4.37 8.40
C ASP A 601 -18.19 -3.12 8.80
N LEU A 602 -18.75 -2.32 7.88
CA LEU A 602 -19.49 -1.07 8.20
C LEU A 602 -20.88 -1.24 8.84
N SER A 603 -21.50 -2.44 8.79
CA SER A 603 -22.80 -2.73 9.44
C SER A 603 -22.68 -3.51 10.76
N LYS A 604 -21.46 -3.89 11.17
CA LYS A 604 -21.26 -4.85 12.28
C LYS A 604 -21.34 -4.15 13.65
N ASP A 605 -21.55 -4.92 14.73
CA ASP A 605 -21.38 -4.37 16.08
C ASP A 605 -19.93 -3.87 16.23
N ARG A 606 -19.74 -2.60 16.60
CA ARG A 606 -18.42 -1.95 16.82
C ARG A 606 -17.46 -2.82 17.65
N ARG A 607 -17.99 -3.61 18.60
CA ARG A 607 -17.20 -4.54 19.44
C ARG A 607 -16.50 -5.65 18.65
N ARG A 608 -16.95 -5.94 17.43
CA ARG A 608 -16.36 -6.94 16.51
C ARG A 608 -15.27 -6.36 15.60
N LEU A 609 -15.11 -5.04 15.56
CA LEU A 609 -14.11 -4.36 14.71
C LEU A 609 -12.68 -4.39 15.29
N ASP A 610 -12.56 -4.79 16.57
CA ASP A 610 -11.28 -4.89 17.30
C ASP A 610 -10.38 -3.65 17.12
N LEU A 611 -10.97 -2.47 17.37
CA LEU A 611 -10.31 -1.18 17.22
C LEU A 611 -9.15 -1.05 18.23
N PRO A 612 -7.94 -0.63 17.82
CA PRO A 612 -6.78 -0.56 18.71
C PRO A 612 -6.98 0.26 20.00
N MET A 613 -7.89 1.24 19.97
CA MET A 613 -8.20 2.11 21.10
C MET A 613 -9.15 1.49 22.15
N ASP A 614 -9.91 0.45 21.78
CA ASP A 614 -10.74 -0.33 22.73
C ASP A 614 -9.93 -1.47 23.39
N ARG A 615 -8.74 -1.80 22.86
CA ARG A 615 -7.83 -2.80 23.43
C ARG A 615 -7.17 -2.29 24.72
N PRO A 616 -6.71 -3.20 25.63
CA PRO A 616 -5.95 -2.80 26.81
C PRO A 616 -4.69 -2.00 26.43
N LYS A 617 -4.61 -0.74 26.88
CA LYS A 617 -3.46 0.12 26.61
C LYS A 617 -2.17 -0.52 27.15
N PRO A 618 -1.07 -0.56 26.36
CA PRO A 618 0.23 -1.04 26.84
C PRO A 618 0.68 -0.27 28.09
N LYS A 619 1.48 -0.94 28.93
CA LYS A 619 2.00 -0.40 30.19
C LYS A 619 3.52 -0.59 30.21
N ALA A 620 4.21 0.29 30.92
CA ALA A 620 5.64 0.14 31.14
C ALA A 620 5.94 -1.21 31.83
N PRO A 621 6.95 -1.96 31.35
CA PRO A 621 7.36 -3.24 31.93
C PRO A 621 7.53 -3.18 33.46
N ALA A 622 6.93 -4.14 34.16
CA ALA A 622 6.91 -4.17 35.63
C ALA A 622 8.30 -4.03 36.28
N HIS A 623 9.34 -4.52 35.60
CA HIS A 623 10.71 -4.47 36.08
C HIS A 623 11.35 -3.08 36.14
N LEU A 624 10.76 -2.08 35.49
CA LEU A 624 11.19 -0.69 35.61
C LEU A 624 10.79 -0.11 36.98
N PHE A 625 9.83 -0.74 37.66
CA PHE A 625 9.37 -0.42 39.02
C PHE A 625 9.89 -1.43 40.08
N GLU A 626 10.54 -2.53 39.68
CA GLU A 626 11.32 -3.37 40.59
C GLU A 626 12.45 -2.54 41.22
N ARG A 627 12.51 -2.50 42.56
CA ARG A 627 13.66 -1.95 43.27
C ARG A 627 14.84 -2.91 43.18
N ASN A 628 16.02 -2.37 42.88
CA ASN A 628 17.29 -3.09 42.97
C ASN A 628 17.79 -3.22 44.44
N ASP A 629 16.87 -3.43 45.39
CA ASP A 629 17.24 -3.69 46.78
C ASP A 629 17.87 -5.10 46.83
N PRO A 630 19.15 -5.27 47.25
CA PRO A 630 19.75 -6.58 47.34
C PRO A 630 18.98 -7.43 48.36
N ARG A 631 18.72 -8.71 48.03
CA ARG A 631 18.06 -9.62 48.97
C ARG A 631 18.83 -9.63 50.29
N PRO A 632 18.15 -9.45 51.45
CA PRO A 632 18.81 -9.54 52.74
C PRO A 632 19.60 -10.83 52.83
N ALA A 633 20.89 -10.73 53.19
CA ALA A 633 21.73 -11.90 53.36
C ALA A 633 21.09 -12.83 54.41
N PRO A 634 21.05 -14.16 54.17
CA PRO A 634 20.54 -15.08 55.18
C PRO A 634 21.36 -14.91 56.47
N PRO A 635 20.72 -14.86 57.65
CA PRO A 635 21.44 -14.61 58.90
C PRO A 635 22.51 -15.71 59.10
N PRO A 636 23.72 -15.35 59.57
CA PRO A 636 24.80 -16.31 59.73
C PRO A 636 24.38 -17.43 60.68
N ALA A 637 24.66 -18.67 60.27
CA ALA A 637 24.33 -19.86 61.06
C ALA A 637 25.17 -19.89 62.34
N GLY A 638 24.59 -19.42 63.44
CA GLY A 638 25.25 -19.36 64.74
C GLY A 638 25.59 -20.76 65.27
N LEU A 639 26.89 -20.99 65.52
CA LEU A 639 27.36 -22.14 66.30
C LEU A 639 26.70 -22.10 67.69
N GLY A 640 25.95 -23.15 68.00
CA GLY A 640 24.99 -23.13 69.12
C GLY A 640 25.57 -23.52 70.49
N SER A 641 24.69 -23.44 71.49
CA SER A 641 24.86 -24.10 72.79
C SER A 641 23.48 -24.49 73.32
N ALA A 642 23.41 -25.55 74.13
CA ALA A 642 22.14 -26.21 74.49
C ALA A 642 21.96 -26.34 76.01
N ARG A 643 20.72 -26.20 76.49
CA ARG A 643 20.20 -26.93 77.67
C ARG A 643 18.66 -26.92 77.76
N MET A 644 18.12 -27.88 78.51
CA MET A 644 16.68 -28.16 78.68
C MET A 644 16.04 -27.36 79.84
N GLY A 645 14.71 -27.20 79.87
CA GLY A 645 14.00 -26.48 80.95
C GLY A 645 12.46 -26.56 80.96
N LEU A 646 11.92 -27.78 81.15
CA LEU A 646 10.53 -28.16 81.56
C LEU A 646 9.42 -27.08 81.78
N SER A 647 8.38 -27.12 80.92
CA SER A 647 6.94 -27.31 81.22
C SER A 647 6.24 -26.68 82.47
N GLN A 648 5.30 -25.74 82.24
CA GLN A 648 3.86 -25.73 82.67
C GLN A 648 3.21 -24.38 82.22
N SER A 649 2.04 -24.30 81.56
CA SER A 649 0.64 -24.28 82.08
C SER A 649 0.41 -23.34 83.28
N LYS A 650 -0.59 -22.44 83.40
CA LYS A 650 -1.94 -22.23 82.76
C LYS A 650 -2.31 -20.71 82.91
N LEU A 651 -3.51 -20.11 82.76
CA LEU A 651 -4.94 -20.48 82.60
C LEU A 651 -5.72 -19.29 81.92
N ASN A 652 -7.07 -19.28 81.96
CA ASN A 652 -7.97 -18.19 81.50
C ASN A 652 -8.36 -17.21 82.65
N PRO A 653 -9.18 -16.17 82.35
CA PRO A 653 -10.57 -16.20 82.85
C PRO A 653 -11.64 -15.96 81.76
N GLY A 654 -12.91 -16.27 82.05
CA GLY A 654 -14.05 -15.98 81.17
C GLY A 654 -15.42 -16.38 81.75
N VAL A 655 -16.48 -15.70 81.31
CA VAL A 655 -17.91 -15.90 81.67
C VAL A 655 -18.76 -15.37 80.48
N GLY A 656 -19.87 -15.96 80.03
CA GLY A 656 -20.49 -17.27 80.34
C GLY A 656 -21.91 -17.41 79.74
N PHE A 657 -22.37 -18.65 79.54
CA PHE A 657 -23.77 -19.05 79.26
C PHE A 657 -24.37 -18.65 77.86
N PRO A 658 -25.55 -19.17 77.42
CA PRO A 658 -25.61 -20.55 76.95
C PRO A 658 -26.43 -20.85 75.65
N LYS A 659 -25.98 -21.87 74.90
CA LYS A 659 -26.73 -22.86 74.07
C LYS A 659 -27.94 -22.43 73.18
N GLY A 660 -27.82 -22.72 71.87
CA GLY A 660 -28.87 -23.48 71.14
C GLY A 660 -29.08 -23.17 69.65
N GLY A 661 -28.88 -24.15 68.75
CA GLY A 661 -29.54 -24.19 67.42
C GLY A 661 -28.67 -24.44 66.18
N ALA A 662 -28.87 -25.63 65.56
CA ALA A 662 -28.71 -25.98 64.13
C ALA A 662 -27.35 -25.89 63.37
N LEU A 663 -27.14 -26.93 62.54
CA LEU A 663 -26.04 -27.26 61.61
C LEU A 663 -26.34 -26.76 60.17
N PRO A 664 -25.54 -27.03 59.10
CA PRO A 664 -24.22 -27.71 58.99
C PRO A 664 -23.14 -26.90 58.21
N LYS A 665 -21.97 -27.53 57.93
CA LYS A 665 -20.83 -27.01 57.13
C LYS A 665 -20.73 -27.68 55.74
N SER A 666 -19.95 -27.06 54.84
CA SER A 666 -19.22 -27.76 53.76
C SER A 666 -17.78 -27.20 53.64
N PRO A 667 -16.72 -28.01 53.38
CA PRO A 667 -15.32 -27.59 53.34
C PRO A 667 -14.72 -27.44 51.91
N GLY A 668 -13.44 -27.05 51.84
CA GLY A 668 -12.70 -26.76 50.59
C GLY A 668 -12.01 -27.96 49.91
N ALA A 669 -11.23 -27.67 48.85
CA ALA A 669 -10.71 -28.63 47.88
C ALA A 669 -9.19 -28.95 47.98
N PRO A 670 -8.73 -30.10 47.43
CA PRO A 670 -7.30 -30.45 47.29
C PRO A 670 -6.81 -30.56 45.81
N SER A 671 -5.49 -30.80 45.64
CA SER A 671 -4.72 -30.80 44.38
C SER A 671 -4.71 -32.15 43.61
N PRO A 672 -4.25 -32.22 42.34
CA PRO A 672 -4.43 -33.38 41.44
C PRO A 672 -3.19 -34.29 41.25
N PRO A 673 -3.40 -35.57 40.80
CA PRO A 673 -2.35 -36.42 40.24
C PRO A 673 -2.74 -37.19 38.95
N GLY A 674 -1.76 -37.78 38.25
CA GLY A 674 -1.94 -39.02 37.45
C GLY A 674 -1.86 -38.93 35.92
N LYS A 675 -1.46 -40.04 35.28
CA LYS A 675 -1.38 -40.27 33.81
C LYS A 675 -1.85 -41.69 33.45
N SER A 676 -2.32 -41.87 32.20
CA SER A 676 -2.40 -43.14 31.44
C SER A 676 -3.44 -44.19 31.93
N PRO A 677 -3.83 -45.20 31.10
CA PRO A 677 -3.39 -45.54 29.74
C PRO A 677 -4.52 -45.60 28.67
N SER A 678 -4.16 -46.07 27.47
CA SER A 678 -4.97 -46.17 26.25
C SER A 678 -5.83 -47.44 26.13
N TYR A 679 -6.84 -47.42 25.25
CA TYR A 679 -7.51 -48.62 24.72
C TYR A 679 -7.86 -48.47 23.23
N ASN A 680 -8.02 -49.58 22.50
CA ASN A 680 -8.26 -49.61 21.05
C ASN A 680 -9.05 -50.86 20.63
N PRO A 681 -10.04 -50.75 19.71
CA PRO A 681 -10.41 -51.85 18.82
C PRO A 681 -10.47 -51.44 17.33
N SER A 682 -10.44 -52.45 16.45
CA SER A 682 -10.27 -52.35 15.00
C SER A 682 -11.16 -53.43 14.32
N PRO A 683 -11.17 -53.62 12.98
CA PRO A 683 -11.48 -52.73 11.85
C PRO A 683 -12.72 -53.22 11.04
N TYR A 684 -13.19 -52.49 10.01
CA TYR A 684 -13.49 -53.06 8.66
C TYR A 684 -13.93 -52.04 7.59
N ASN A 685 -13.37 -52.19 6.38
CA ASN A 685 -13.94 -51.83 5.06
C ASN A 685 -14.11 -50.34 4.65
N PRO A 686 -14.37 -50.00 3.36
CA PRO A 686 -13.29 -49.43 2.54
C PRO A 686 -13.61 -48.10 1.83
N ASN A 687 -12.58 -47.42 1.31
CA ASN A 687 -12.71 -46.14 0.59
C ASN A 687 -12.67 -46.35 -0.95
N PRO A 688 -13.71 -45.98 -1.72
CA PRO A 688 -13.84 -46.32 -3.14
C PRO A 688 -13.62 -45.14 -4.13
N TYR A 689 -12.71 -44.21 -3.85
CA TYR A 689 -12.39 -43.11 -4.78
C TYR A 689 -10.88 -42.95 -5.02
N ALA A 690 -10.45 -43.39 -6.21
CA ALA A 690 -9.17 -43.07 -6.81
C ALA A 690 -9.41 -42.49 -8.20
N THR A 691 -9.21 -41.18 -8.37
CA THR A 691 -9.34 -40.47 -9.64
C THR A 691 -7.99 -40.39 -10.36
N PRO A 692 -7.96 -40.43 -11.71
CA PRO A 692 -6.71 -40.44 -12.47
C PRO A 692 -6.06 -39.05 -12.57
N GLN A 693 -4.73 -39.06 -12.74
CA GLN A 693 -3.90 -37.87 -12.97
C GLN A 693 -4.21 -37.21 -14.34
N PRO A 694 -4.41 -35.88 -14.43
CA PRO A 694 -4.50 -35.17 -15.70
C PRO A 694 -3.11 -34.90 -16.30
N VAL A 695 -3.04 -34.80 -17.64
CA VAL A 695 -1.81 -34.54 -18.40
C VAL A 695 -1.67 -33.02 -18.66
N PRO A 696 -0.47 -32.41 -18.50
CA PRO A 696 -0.31 -30.95 -18.62
C PRO A 696 -0.40 -30.43 -20.07
N PRO A 697 -1.19 -29.37 -20.35
CA PRO A 697 -1.39 -28.83 -21.70
C PRO A 697 -0.40 -27.70 -22.05
N THR A 698 0.90 -28.00 -22.16
CA THR A 698 1.95 -26.99 -22.46
C THR A 698 1.88 -26.39 -23.87
N ALA A 699 1.04 -26.92 -24.77
CA ALA A 699 0.90 -26.43 -26.15
C ALA A 699 0.10 -25.11 -26.29
N GLY A 700 -0.59 -24.64 -25.25
CA GLY A 700 -1.52 -23.51 -25.35
C GLY A 700 -0.87 -22.13 -25.58
N LEU A 701 0.28 -21.86 -24.97
CA LEU A 701 0.89 -20.51 -24.96
C LEU A 701 1.48 -20.11 -26.31
N ALA A 702 2.01 -21.06 -27.08
CA ALA A 702 2.56 -20.79 -28.42
C ALA A 702 1.48 -20.47 -29.49
N ALA A 703 0.19 -20.66 -29.15
CA ALA A 703 -0.94 -20.43 -30.05
C ALA A 703 -1.71 -19.12 -29.76
N LEU A 704 -1.22 -18.26 -28.85
CA LEU A 704 -1.86 -17.00 -28.47
C LEU A 704 -1.66 -15.87 -29.50
N ASN A 705 -2.11 -16.11 -30.73
CA ASN A 705 -2.45 -15.05 -31.68
C ASN A 705 -3.99 -14.91 -31.70
N MET A 706 -4.54 -13.72 -31.42
CA MET A 706 -5.96 -13.58 -31.08
C MET A 706 -6.87 -13.90 -32.27
N SER A 707 -7.55 -15.05 -32.20
CA SER A 707 -8.38 -15.59 -33.28
C SER A 707 -9.83 -15.11 -33.18
N SER A 708 -10.08 -13.88 -33.65
CA SER A 708 -11.43 -13.33 -33.82
C SER A 708 -12.33 -14.26 -34.66
N GLY A 709 -13.56 -14.52 -34.19
CA GLY A 709 -14.42 -15.54 -34.78
C GLY A 709 -15.14 -15.16 -36.08
N GLY A 710 -15.10 -16.05 -37.08
CA GLY A 710 -16.30 -16.36 -37.87
C GLY A 710 -16.56 -15.63 -39.20
N GLY A 711 -15.56 -15.09 -39.90
CA GLY A 711 -15.73 -14.59 -41.28
C GLY A 711 -15.74 -15.72 -42.33
N ARG A 712 -16.81 -15.85 -43.13
CA ARG A 712 -16.84 -16.81 -44.27
C ARG A 712 -15.97 -16.32 -45.44
N PRO A 713 -15.08 -17.16 -46.02
CA PRO A 713 -14.34 -16.79 -47.23
C PRO A 713 -15.24 -16.74 -48.47
N ILE A 714 -15.04 -15.73 -49.32
CA ILE A 714 -15.52 -15.71 -50.71
C ILE A 714 -14.32 -16.01 -51.62
N THR A 715 -14.47 -16.96 -52.54
CA THR A 715 -13.43 -17.33 -53.50
C THR A 715 -13.49 -16.47 -54.77
N PRO A 716 -12.34 -15.96 -55.25
CA PRO A 716 -12.14 -15.61 -56.65
C PRO A 716 -11.36 -16.74 -57.34
N ASN A 717 -11.87 -17.24 -58.47
CA ASN A 717 -11.15 -18.20 -59.30
C ASN A 717 -10.04 -17.48 -60.09
N GLY A 718 -8.85 -18.08 -60.18
CA GLY A 718 -7.73 -17.52 -60.95
C GLY A 718 -7.84 -17.80 -62.46
N THR A 719 -7.06 -17.06 -63.26
CA THR A 719 -6.74 -17.39 -64.67
C THR A 719 -5.29 -17.04 -64.97
N ASN A 720 -4.67 -17.78 -65.91
CA ASN A 720 -3.24 -17.73 -66.23
C ASN A 720 -2.93 -16.73 -67.37
N GLY A 721 -1.67 -16.33 -67.54
CA GLY A 721 -1.20 -15.65 -68.76
C GLY A 721 0.28 -15.21 -68.74
N ASP A 722 1.09 -15.76 -69.65
CA ASP A 722 2.53 -15.54 -69.83
C ASP A 722 2.98 -14.09 -70.09
N GLY A 723 4.28 -13.78 -69.87
CA GLY A 723 4.88 -12.48 -70.21
C GLY A 723 6.40 -12.36 -70.01
N SER A 724 7.19 -12.84 -70.98
CA SER A 724 8.66 -12.82 -71.01
C SER A 724 9.34 -11.45 -70.83
N GLY A 725 10.51 -11.40 -70.17
CA GLY A 725 11.44 -10.25 -70.21
C GLY A 725 12.79 -10.54 -69.52
N SER A 726 13.93 -10.07 -70.07
CA SER A 726 15.27 -10.47 -69.58
C SER A 726 16.34 -9.39 -69.66
N LYS A 727 17.33 -9.47 -68.75
CA LYS A 727 18.62 -8.74 -68.67
C LYS A 727 18.61 -7.24 -68.30
N GLY A 728 19.54 -6.88 -67.40
CA GLY A 728 19.99 -5.51 -67.11
C GLY A 728 21.06 -5.52 -66.00
N LYS A 729 22.19 -4.81 -66.17
CA LYS A 729 23.35 -4.87 -65.24
C LYS A 729 23.92 -3.47 -64.92
N LEU A 730 24.27 -3.30 -63.65
CA LEU A 730 25.36 -2.47 -63.07
C LEU A 730 25.41 -0.92 -63.22
N GLU A 731 25.59 -0.30 -62.05
CA GLU A 731 26.57 0.76 -61.69
C GLU A 731 26.40 2.26 -62.04
N LYS A 732 26.63 3.08 -60.98
CA LYS A 732 27.51 4.28 -60.85
C LYS A 732 27.50 5.32 -61.99
N LYS A 733 27.49 6.64 -61.72
CA LYS A 733 28.43 7.34 -60.81
C LYS A 733 28.04 8.82 -60.56
N ASN A 734 28.63 9.40 -59.51
CA ASN A 734 28.55 10.82 -59.09
C ASN A 734 28.76 11.85 -60.22
N LYS A 735 28.19 13.07 -60.06
CA LYS A 735 28.99 14.24 -59.63
C LYS A 735 28.20 15.49 -59.20
N TYR A 736 28.89 16.30 -58.39
CA TYR A 736 28.56 17.62 -57.86
C TYR A 736 28.30 18.70 -58.93
N ALA A 737 27.47 19.69 -58.56
CA ALA A 737 27.80 21.11 -58.69
C ALA A 737 27.07 21.94 -57.60
N LYS A 738 27.68 23.04 -57.15
CA LYS A 738 27.00 24.16 -56.46
C LYS A 738 26.67 25.22 -57.52
N ASP A 739 25.71 26.12 -57.23
CA ASP A 739 26.07 27.53 -57.09
C ASP A 739 25.11 28.27 -56.14
N ASP A 740 25.51 29.46 -55.68
CA ASP A 740 24.81 30.29 -54.69
C ASP A 740 23.88 31.35 -55.36
N GLY A 741 22.86 31.84 -54.64
CA GLY A 741 21.94 32.85 -55.19
C GLY A 741 20.98 33.48 -54.18
N VAL A 742 21.27 34.71 -53.72
CA VAL A 742 20.43 35.47 -52.77
C VAL A 742 19.71 36.61 -53.47
N GLU A 743 18.39 36.72 -53.33
CA GLU A 743 17.71 38.02 -53.41
C GLU A 743 16.51 38.12 -52.46
N LYS A 744 16.25 39.32 -51.94
CA LYS A 744 15.06 39.66 -51.13
C LYS A 744 14.09 40.47 -51.97
N LYS A 745 12.78 40.17 -51.90
CA LYS A 745 11.73 41.17 -52.19
C LYS A 745 10.52 41.02 -51.26
N LYS A 746 10.10 42.14 -50.68
CA LYS A 746 8.82 42.29 -49.98
C LYS A 746 7.71 42.51 -51.01
N ARG A 747 6.56 41.86 -50.83
CA ARG A 747 5.21 42.45 -50.99
C ARG A 747 4.19 41.45 -50.45
N GLY A 748 3.19 41.93 -49.72
CA GLY A 748 2.00 41.17 -49.37
C GLY A 748 0.78 42.00 -49.71
N PHE A 749 -0.37 41.36 -49.96
CA PHE A 749 -1.67 42.03 -50.05
C PHE A 749 -2.81 41.00 -49.97
N PHE A 750 -3.76 41.22 -49.04
CA PHE A 750 -5.08 40.57 -48.96
C PHE A 750 -5.07 39.02 -48.75
N GLY A 751 -6.19 38.38 -48.39
CA GLY A 751 -7.54 38.89 -48.11
C GLY A 751 -8.32 37.96 -47.17
N SER A 752 -9.52 38.37 -46.75
CA SER A 752 -10.33 37.66 -45.74
C SER A 752 -11.53 36.91 -46.36
N LYS A 753 -12.10 35.97 -45.59
CA LYS A 753 -13.29 35.12 -45.86
C LYS A 753 -13.03 33.94 -46.82
N LYS A 754 -13.74 32.82 -46.72
CA LYS A 754 -14.87 32.49 -45.81
C LYS A 754 -14.46 31.51 -44.72
#